data_AF-A0A812QBV1-F1
#
_entry.id   AF-A0A812QBV1-F1
#
_cell.length_a   1.000
_cell.length_b   1.000
_cell.length_c   1.000
_cell.angle_alpha   90.00
_cell.angle_beta   90.00
_cell.angle_gamma   90.00
#
_symmetry.space_group_name_H-M   'P 1'
#
loop_
_entity.id
_entity.type
_entity.pdbx_description
1 polymer ?
#
loop_
_entity_poly.entity_id
_entity_poly.type
_entity_poly.pdbx_seq_one_letter_code
_entity_poly.pdbx_strand_id
1 'polypeptide(L)'
;MSMRTLLSKGLSKVIPTTRPSRDSYDSDEESSFSDRLEDLYKQSVSFHGSHQQFFIRVSLALSVAFWVTIFSLPLYFGRLHYKVFGFRGELHETYSAYGRDPVCESGMVGKMRNVGTFTEPKVVPWTSDMTPWQDNLRHRDIWCGYLPALWEDYWPNIAQFIVFTVYTSTGDTVRLAWQGLIGTACACLNLQFMCWLYPGGAYGAICSDEAECVETKYSVVVCWIDVLGVLFLFLVSRANENTIKFGMSWHVCFMMDFMNPTKELPGGMLESLSNINIWSNDLVPDILLTSFVGAAISILATLIPRVCFCMKPLANRVWASQNSLACAEQVGTVWQESIEYLCGTKPYAKKYQLQRKIDSVREKLTSTKSQVEQAWWETFQFGSPEQRRLKHHIFLTGVEGVQRTMYALANCILCEDFSGQHNDFIQPLRHCIKTLHYEAAHLTITCSKAAADGVITKEEADEIKALERQVTDSQQELLHDFRQAVPSGISANLAEEITFIFALSFWASTTEKLAGELVEHKPGKTWGQVISQGVHDTWGPQRILEIDHLKFVVRNWIPISVCYILAYALPSNSVFVQYSATMPNTLALLITRFSGSAFQKNIHRTLGVLLGKFWPILLKASWMAWPCQSNERGVLQLISLFGFIALSSYVYYSSKQFSTIACLVAGYGVYPLMIPCETDVSEDSYYAARYKEIGQVTVAIMLQFCIESALHATSPAELAIKKMEQAVASLRQGFRGFFEGDLESMAEGLKADGYLVEARSLATEADPNMQLAPGWQAPFKLRLYNMSLDVLEEIKSDFVMLWTACLDHDSPEGEPSSEILPPLSENPAMKDLHQRLTGHTQKIMDCLFKTLRHTHETPLDSEILDTVVDVSYSADVFSEEDRDRLYRSLTTNLPVMTKNKPVSVVNDPQARATVAIRALENAIHHLEDVSSLIIGEDIFD
;
A
#
# COMPACT_ATOMS: atom_id res chain seq x y z
N MET A 1 17.20 17.93 -20.79
CA MET A 1 17.36 19.27 -21.40
C MET A 1 16.70 20.27 -20.47
N SER A 2 17.47 21.09 -19.76
CA SER A 2 16.98 21.88 -18.63
C SER A 2 16.05 23.01 -19.09
N MET A 3 14.95 23.22 -18.37
CA MET A 3 13.98 24.31 -18.55
C MET A 3 14.66 25.70 -18.59
N ARG A 4 15.86 25.82 -17.98
CA ARG A 4 16.75 27.00 -18.06
C ARG A 4 17.10 27.39 -19.49
N THR A 5 17.33 26.43 -20.39
CA THR A 5 17.78 26.69 -21.78
C THR A 5 16.64 27.09 -22.71
N LEU A 6 15.41 26.64 -22.43
CA LEU A 6 14.22 27.02 -23.19
C LEU A 6 13.74 28.42 -22.81
N LEU A 7 13.80 28.77 -21.52
CA LEU A 7 13.42 30.10 -21.04
C LEU A 7 14.46 31.17 -21.36
N SER A 8 15.77 30.88 -21.33
CA SER A 8 16.78 31.88 -21.72
C SER A 8 16.66 32.27 -23.20
N LYS A 9 16.26 31.33 -24.07
CA LYS A 9 16.00 31.59 -25.50
C LYS A 9 14.63 32.24 -25.77
N GLY A 10 13.67 32.06 -24.87
CA GLY A 10 12.36 32.73 -24.92
C GLY A 10 12.43 34.18 -24.45
N LEU A 11 13.09 34.42 -23.33
CA LEU A 11 13.26 35.77 -22.75
C LEU A 11 14.15 36.66 -23.63
N SER A 12 15.17 36.10 -24.31
CA SER A 12 15.98 36.87 -25.26
C SER A 12 15.21 37.31 -26.52
N LYS A 13 13.99 36.79 -26.75
CA LYS A 13 13.16 37.09 -27.93
C LYS A 13 12.00 38.05 -27.66
N VAL A 14 11.65 38.30 -26.39
CA VAL A 14 10.47 39.12 -26.03
C VAL A 14 10.86 40.55 -25.63
N ILE A 15 12.14 40.85 -25.43
CA ILE A 15 12.61 42.23 -25.20
C ILE A 15 12.88 42.89 -26.57
N PRO A 16 12.06 43.86 -27.03
CA PRO A 16 12.32 44.57 -28.26
C PRO A 16 13.49 45.53 -28.03
N THR A 17 14.58 45.35 -28.77
CA THR A 17 15.70 46.29 -28.81
C THR A 17 15.31 47.55 -29.57
N THR A 18 14.51 48.43 -28.98
CA THR A 18 14.39 49.83 -29.39
C THR A 18 15.22 50.67 -28.44
N ARG A 19 16.40 51.14 -28.91
CA ARG A 19 17.24 52.14 -28.23
C ARG A 19 16.58 53.52 -28.32
N PRO A 20 16.25 54.20 -27.21
CA PRO A 20 16.31 55.64 -27.14
C PRO A 20 17.69 56.08 -26.62
N SER A 21 18.15 57.22 -27.11
CA SER A 21 19.38 57.87 -26.68
C SER A 21 19.20 58.54 -25.33
N ARG A 22 20.18 58.31 -24.43
CA ARG A 22 20.68 59.22 -23.38
C ARG A 22 19.63 59.97 -22.54
N ASP A 23 19.45 59.51 -21.31
CA ASP A 23 19.71 60.31 -20.10
C ASP A 23 20.03 59.36 -18.93
N SER A 24 20.95 59.78 -18.07
CA SER A 24 21.58 59.00 -17.00
C SER A 24 20.67 58.82 -15.78
N TYR A 25 19.69 57.92 -15.89
CA TYR A 25 18.84 57.49 -14.77
C TYR A 25 19.01 55.97 -14.51
N ASP A 26 19.42 55.67 -13.28
CA ASP A 26 19.34 54.42 -12.51
C ASP A 26 19.69 53.08 -13.19
N SER A 27 20.99 52.77 -13.26
CA SER A 27 21.48 51.39 -13.34
C SER A 27 21.17 50.53 -12.11
N ASP A 28 20.71 51.15 -11.02
CA ASP A 28 20.38 50.48 -9.76
C ASP A 28 18.96 49.86 -9.78
N GLU A 29 18.06 50.30 -10.67
CA GLU A 29 16.72 49.71 -10.79
C GLU A 29 16.71 48.39 -11.59
N GLU A 30 17.54 48.27 -12.65
CA GLU A 30 17.63 47.01 -13.42
C GLU A 30 18.25 45.86 -12.62
N SER A 31 19.25 46.15 -11.78
CA SER A 31 19.85 45.14 -10.88
C SER A 31 18.85 44.68 -9.80
N SER A 32 18.11 45.61 -9.20
CA SER A 32 17.04 45.34 -8.23
C SER A 32 15.91 44.47 -8.80
N PHE A 33 15.55 44.65 -10.07
CA PHE A 33 14.52 43.81 -10.72
C PHE A 33 14.99 42.38 -10.99
N SER A 34 16.26 42.20 -11.41
CA SER A 34 16.86 40.87 -11.63
C SER A 34 16.95 40.07 -10.32
N ASP A 35 17.38 40.70 -9.24
CA ASP A 35 17.50 40.05 -7.93
C ASP A 35 16.13 39.62 -7.39
N ARG A 36 15.10 40.47 -7.54
CA ARG A 36 13.71 40.11 -7.18
C ARG A 36 13.17 38.93 -8.00
N LEU A 37 13.51 38.83 -9.28
CA LEU A 37 13.11 37.69 -10.12
C LEU A 37 13.81 36.39 -9.71
N GLU A 38 15.09 36.46 -9.34
CA GLU A 38 15.82 35.29 -8.84
C GLU A 38 15.27 34.82 -7.49
N ASP A 39 14.92 35.74 -6.59
CA ASP A 39 14.30 35.42 -5.31
C ASP A 39 12.90 34.84 -5.47
N LEU A 40 12.06 35.41 -6.34
CA LEU A 40 10.76 34.84 -6.68
C LEU A 40 10.89 33.46 -7.31
N TYR A 41 11.92 33.24 -8.13
CA TYR A 41 12.21 31.92 -8.70
C TYR A 41 12.65 30.92 -7.63
N LYS A 42 13.56 31.30 -6.72
CA LYS A 42 13.99 30.45 -5.59
C LYS A 42 12.81 30.13 -4.67
N GLN A 43 11.96 31.11 -4.36
CA GLN A 43 10.74 30.92 -3.57
C GLN A 43 9.75 30.01 -4.30
N SER A 44 9.56 30.18 -5.60
CA SER A 44 8.67 29.32 -6.39
C SER A 44 9.19 27.88 -6.48
N VAL A 45 10.49 27.68 -6.68
CA VAL A 45 11.13 26.36 -6.68
C VAL A 45 11.06 25.71 -5.30
N SER A 46 11.30 26.47 -4.23
CA SER A 46 11.19 26.00 -2.83
C SER A 46 9.75 25.64 -2.48
N PHE A 47 8.79 26.48 -2.86
CA PHE A 47 7.37 26.24 -2.68
C PHE A 47 6.92 25.00 -3.44
N HIS A 48 7.32 24.85 -4.70
CA HIS A 48 7.01 23.68 -5.53
C HIS A 48 7.66 22.41 -4.97
N GLY A 49 8.89 22.49 -4.47
CA GLY A 49 9.57 21.38 -3.79
C GLY A 49 8.84 20.95 -2.51
N SER A 50 8.42 21.92 -1.70
CA SER A 50 7.70 21.67 -0.44
C SER A 50 6.29 21.13 -0.66
N HIS A 51 5.63 21.50 -1.76
CA HIS A 51 4.26 21.10 -2.09
C HIS A 51 4.17 20.08 -3.22
N GLN A 52 5.27 19.38 -3.55
CA GLN A 52 5.30 18.45 -4.68
C GLN A 52 4.20 17.38 -4.58
N GLN A 53 3.94 16.86 -3.37
CA GLN A 53 2.88 15.86 -3.14
C GLN A 53 1.48 16.40 -3.43
N PHE A 54 1.21 17.67 -3.07
CA PHE A 54 -0.09 18.30 -3.34
C PHE A 54 -0.34 18.40 -4.85
N PHE A 55 0.63 18.90 -5.61
CA PHE A 55 0.51 19.03 -7.06
C PHE A 55 0.34 17.68 -7.76
N ILE A 56 1.05 16.65 -7.30
CA ILE A 56 0.90 15.28 -7.79
C ILE A 56 -0.55 14.79 -7.60
N ARG A 57 -1.11 14.97 -6.40
CA ARG A 57 -2.47 14.52 -6.06
C ARG A 57 -3.54 15.25 -6.87
N VAL A 58 -3.42 16.57 -7.02
CA VAL A 58 -4.33 17.38 -7.86
C VAL A 58 -4.25 16.96 -9.33
N SER A 59 -3.04 16.81 -9.85
CA SER A 59 -2.82 16.42 -11.25
C SER A 59 -3.39 15.04 -11.56
N LEU A 60 -3.17 14.08 -10.66
CA LEU A 60 -3.73 12.73 -10.79
C LEU A 60 -5.27 12.76 -10.78
N ALA A 61 -5.88 13.52 -9.87
CA ALA A 61 -7.33 13.68 -9.80
C ALA A 61 -7.91 14.30 -11.10
N LEU A 62 -7.26 15.35 -11.62
CA LEU A 62 -7.66 15.97 -12.88
C LEU A 62 -7.45 15.04 -14.08
N SER A 63 -6.42 14.20 -14.06
CA SER A 63 -6.18 13.22 -15.12
C SER A 63 -7.25 12.13 -15.14
N VAL A 64 -7.62 11.58 -13.98
CA VAL A 64 -8.73 10.63 -13.85
C VAL A 64 -10.03 11.24 -14.37
N ALA A 65 -10.36 12.46 -13.92
CA ALA A 65 -11.55 13.18 -14.36
C ALA A 65 -11.56 13.42 -15.87
N PHE A 66 -10.42 13.81 -16.44
CA PHE A 66 -10.25 14.02 -17.87
C PHE A 66 -10.53 12.76 -18.68
N TRP A 67 -9.94 11.63 -18.29
CA TRP A 67 -10.15 10.35 -19.00
C TRP A 67 -11.60 9.87 -18.89
N VAL A 68 -12.18 9.90 -17.69
CA VAL A 68 -13.60 9.55 -17.50
C VAL A 68 -14.52 10.44 -18.35
N THR A 69 -14.24 11.74 -18.39
CA THR A 69 -15.02 12.71 -19.18
C THR A 69 -14.90 12.46 -20.69
N ILE A 70 -13.70 12.19 -21.19
CA ILE A 70 -13.49 11.85 -22.62
C ILE A 70 -14.28 10.62 -23.01
N PHE A 71 -14.22 9.57 -22.20
CA PHE A 71 -14.93 8.33 -22.50
C PHE A 71 -16.45 8.50 -22.37
N SER A 72 -16.95 9.48 -21.61
CA SER A 72 -18.38 9.78 -21.56
C SER A 72 -18.92 10.57 -22.77
N LEU A 73 -18.06 11.16 -23.61
CA LEU A 73 -18.49 11.99 -24.75
C LEU A 73 -19.49 11.29 -25.70
N PRO A 74 -19.32 10.01 -26.07
CA PRO A 74 -20.27 9.32 -26.95
C PRO A 74 -21.66 9.17 -26.34
N LEU A 75 -21.81 9.19 -25.01
CA LEU A 75 -23.10 9.00 -24.34
C LEU A 75 -23.92 10.29 -24.26
N TYR A 76 -23.27 11.46 -24.34
CA TYR A 76 -23.95 12.75 -24.19
C TYR A 76 -24.22 13.47 -25.52
N PHE A 77 -23.49 13.13 -26.58
CA PHE A 77 -23.65 13.77 -27.89
C PHE A 77 -24.19 12.79 -28.92
N GLY A 78 -25.46 12.97 -29.32
CA GLY A 78 -26.13 12.06 -30.26
C GLY A 78 -25.38 11.80 -31.57
N ARG A 79 -24.65 12.79 -32.11
CA ARG A 79 -23.81 12.59 -33.31
C ARG A 79 -22.62 11.67 -33.07
N LEU A 80 -22.03 11.73 -31.87
CA LEU A 80 -20.90 10.88 -31.50
C LEU A 80 -21.42 9.50 -31.08
N HIS A 81 -22.52 9.46 -30.33
CA HIS A 81 -23.28 8.26 -30.00
C HIS A 81 -23.53 7.42 -31.25
N TYR A 82 -24.22 8.00 -32.24
CA TYR A 82 -24.55 7.33 -33.50
C TYR A 82 -23.30 6.84 -34.24
N LYS A 83 -22.21 7.61 -34.24
CA LYS A 83 -20.95 7.17 -34.87
C LYS A 83 -20.34 5.97 -34.13
N VAL A 84 -20.35 6.00 -32.81
CA VAL A 84 -19.70 4.99 -31.97
C VAL A 84 -20.54 3.72 -31.85
N PHE A 85 -21.82 3.83 -31.48
CA PHE A 85 -22.71 2.69 -31.18
C PHE A 85 -23.78 2.42 -32.26
N GLY A 86 -23.96 3.31 -33.24
CA GLY A 86 -24.94 3.12 -34.31
C GLY A 86 -26.36 3.52 -33.95
N PHE A 87 -27.32 3.02 -34.73
CA PHE A 87 -28.74 3.29 -34.54
C PHE A 87 -29.40 2.24 -33.62
N ARG A 88 -29.85 2.66 -32.42
CA ARG A 88 -30.68 1.85 -31.51
C ARG A 88 -32.14 2.18 -31.79
N GLY A 89 -32.87 1.23 -32.36
CA GLY A 89 -34.17 1.43 -33.01
C GLY A 89 -35.36 1.85 -32.14
N GLU A 90 -35.14 2.23 -30.89
CA GLU A 90 -36.19 2.74 -29.99
C GLU A 90 -36.16 4.28 -29.88
N LEU A 91 -35.00 4.94 -30.01
CA LEU A 91 -34.87 6.36 -29.63
C LEU A 91 -35.28 7.37 -30.71
N HIS A 92 -35.53 6.91 -31.91
CA HIS A 92 -36.06 7.71 -33.00
C HIS A 92 -37.16 6.94 -33.71
N GLU A 93 -38.38 7.07 -33.19
CA GLU A 93 -39.56 7.17 -34.04
C GLU A 93 -39.47 8.44 -34.93
N THR A 94 -38.38 8.60 -35.69
CA THR A 94 -38.53 9.27 -36.97
C THR A 94 -39.35 8.30 -37.79
N TYR A 95 -40.67 8.44 -37.71
CA TYR A 95 -41.55 8.06 -38.79
C TYR A 95 -41.00 8.75 -40.04
N SER A 96 -40.07 8.07 -40.73
CA SER A 96 -39.98 8.25 -42.16
C SER A 96 -41.39 7.95 -42.67
N ALA A 97 -41.81 8.60 -43.75
CA ALA A 97 -43.12 8.34 -44.35
C ALA A 97 -43.34 6.86 -44.80
N TYR A 98 -42.39 5.96 -44.50
CA TYR A 98 -42.26 4.61 -45.03
C TYR A 98 -42.14 3.48 -43.99
N GLY A 99 -42.20 3.75 -42.66
CA GLY A 99 -42.24 2.72 -41.61
C GLY A 99 -41.06 2.71 -40.63
N ARG A 100 -41.01 1.72 -39.72
CA ARG A 100 -39.94 1.52 -38.72
C ARG A 100 -38.62 1.16 -39.43
N ASP A 101 -37.54 1.87 -39.06
CA ASP A 101 -36.21 1.53 -39.56
C ASP A 101 -35.71 0.22 -38.92
N PRO A 102 -34.91 -0.58 -39.64
CA PRO A 102 -34.39 -1.84 -39.12
C PRO A 102 -33.41 -1.59 -37.97
N VAL A 103 -33.61 -2.30 -36.86
CA VAL A 103 -32.70 -2.27 -35.72
C VAL A 103 -31.45 -3.09 -36.05
N CYS A 104 -30.27 -2.54 -35.81
CA CYS A 104 -29.04 -3.34 -35.82
C CYS A 104 -29.13 -4.40 -34.73
N GLU A 105 -28.87 -5.67 -35.06
CA GLU A 105 -28.72 -6.70 -34.02
C GLU A 105 -27.55 -6.35 -33.09
N SER A 106 -27.59 -6.81 -31.84
CA SER A 106 -26.68 -6.42 -30.75
C SER A 106 -25.19 -6.50 -31.12
N GLY A 107 -24.79 -7.49 -31.92
CA GLY A 107 -23.42 -7.72 -32.36
C GLY A 107 -23.03 -7.10 -33.71
N MET A 108 -23.95 -6.43 -34.42
CA MET A 108 -23.67 -5.83 -35.72
C MET A 108 -22.84 -4.56 -35.59
N VAL A 109 -21.77 -4.44 -36.37
CA VAL A 109 -20.91 -3.24 -36.44
C VAL A 109 -20.65 -2.81 -37.88
N GLY A 110 -20.43 -1.51 -38.06
CA GLY A 110 -20.07 -0.90 -39.34
C GLY A 110 -21.26 -0.60 -40.23
N LYS A 111 -21.00 -0.52 -41.54
CA LYS A 111 -22.03 -0.21 -42.53
C LYS A 111 -22.79 -1.49 -42.89
N MET A 112 -24.10 -1.47 -42.67
CA MET A 112 -25.01 -2.55 -43.01
C MET A 112 -25.99 -2.11 -44.10
N ARG A 113 -26.60 -3.07 -44.79
CA ARG A 113 -27.66 -2.84 -45.76
C ARG A 113 -28.87 -3.70 -45.45
N ASN A 114 -30.05 -3.10 -45.42
CA ASN A 114 -31.29 -3.86 -45.35
C ASN A 114 -31.61 -4.45 -46.75
N VAL A 115 -31.39 -5.74 -46.91
CA VAL A 115 -31.79 -6.50 -48.11
C VAL A 115 -33.23 -7.00 -48.04
N GLY A 116 -33.86 -6.94 -46.85
CA GLY A 116 -35.25 -7.29 -46.64
C GLY A 116 -36.24 -6.22 -47.11
N THR A 117 -37.51 -6.46 -46.81
CA THR A 117 -38.57 -5.45 -46.98
C THR A 117 -38.63 -4.54 -45.76
N PHE A 118 -39.42 -3.47 -45.80
CA PHE A 118 -39.64 -2.65 -44.59
C PHE A 118 -40.44 -3.39 -43.50
N THR A 119 -41.27 -4.34 -43.90
CA THR A 119 -42.08 -5.16 -42.97
C THR A 119 -41.28 -6.32 -42.39
N GLU A 120 -40.31 -6.85 -43.14
CA GLU A 120 -39.40 -7.92 -42.71
C GLU A 120 -37.97 -7.50 -43.04
N PRO A 121 -37.37 -6.64 -42.21
CA PRO A 121 -36.01 -6.20 -42.45
C PRO A 121 -35.04 -7.37 -42.32
N LYS A 122 -34.08 -7.43 -43.24
CA LYS A 122 -32.97 -8.37 -43.21
C LYS A 122 -31.69 -7.59 -43.39
N VAL A 123 -30.98 -7.36 -42.30
CA VAL A 123 -29.77 -6.55 -42.28
C VAL A 123 -28.57 -7.44 -42.58
N VAL A 124 -27.77 -7.07 -43.57
CA VAL A 124 -26.53 -7.80 -43.93
C VAL A 124 -25.34 -6.83 -44.00
N PRO A 125 -24.11 -7.32 -43.74
CA PRO A 125 -22.89 -6.53 -43.93
C PRO A 125 -22.83 -5.93 -45.33
N TRP A 126 -22.51 -4.64 -45.41
CA TRP A 126 -22.32 -3.97 -46.69
C TRP A 126 -21.09 -4.54 -47.39
N THR A 127 -21.26 -5.03 -48.60
CA THR A 127 -20.17 -5.51 -49.45
C THR A 127 -20.11 -4.67 -50.73
N SER A 128 -18.91 -4.48 -51.28
CA SER A 128 -18.66 -3.57 -52.41
C SER A 128 -19.30 -4.01 -53.73
N ASP A 129 -19.70 -5.27 -53.83
CA ASP A 129 -20.45 -5.90 -54.93
C ASP A 129 -21.96 -5.60 -54.89
N MET A 130 -22.49 -5.07 -53.79
CA MET A 130 -23.87 -4.59 -53.71
C MET A 130 -24.02 -3.27 -54.51
N THR A 131 -24.19 -3.39 -55.83
CA THR A 131 -24.19 -2.22 -56.72
C THR A 131 -25.25 -1.16 -56.37
N PRO A 132 -24.97 0.14 -56.53
CA PRO A 132 -25.91 1.23 -56.23
C PRO A 132 -27.14 1.32 -57.14
N TRP A 133 -27.20 0.53 -58.22
CA TRP A 133 -28.00 0.89 -59.41
C TRP A 133 -29.33 0.15 -59.58
N GLN A 134 -29.65 -0.84 -58.75
CA GLN A 134 -30.88 -1.63 -58.95
C GLN A 134 -32.13 -1.15 -58.22
N ASP A 135 -32.04 -0.21 -57.27
CA ASP A 135 -33.22 0.39 -56.63
C ASP A 135 -32.97 1.87 -56.27
N ASN A 136 -33.88 2.77 -56.64
CA ASN A 136 -33.88 4.21 -56.32
C ASN A 136 -34.00 4.53 -54.80
N LEU A 137 -33.69 3.60 -53.91
CA LEU A 137 -33.91 3.71 -52.48
C LEU A 137 -32.58 3.92 -51.75
N ARG A 138 -32.12 5.19 -51.68
CA ARG A 138 -31.00 5.64 -50.84
C ARG A 138 -31.21 5.38 -49.32
N HIS A 139 -32.36 4.86 -48.91
CA HIS A 139 -32.79 4.73 -47.51
C HIS A 139 -32.53 3.34 -46.89
N ARG A 140 -31.72 2.47 -47.51
CA ARG A 140 -31.47 1.10 -47.00
C ARG A 140 -30.11 0.87 -46.35
N ASP A 141 -29.22 1.87 -46.39
CA ASP A 141 -27.91 1.79 -45.72
C ASP A 141 -28.07 2.20 -44.26
N ILE A 142 -27.63 1.34 -43.34
CA ILE A 142 -27.74 1.53 -41.89
C ILE A 142 -26.32 1.55 -41.32
N TRP A 143 -26.05 2.46 -40.39
CA TRP A 143 -24.79 2.46 -39.66
C TRP A 143 -25.02 1.85 -38.28
N CYS A 144 -24.36 0.73 -38.02
CA CYS A 144 -24.43 0.01 -36.75
C CYS A 144 -23.23 0.34 -35.83
N GLY A 145 -22.65 1.52 -35.96
CA GLY A 145 -21.57 1.97 -35.06
C GLY A 145 -20.18 1.45 -35.46
N TYR A 146 -19.15 1.98 -34.82
CA TYR A 146 -17.82 1.36 -34.80
C TYR A 146 -17.72 0.25 -33.75
N LEU A 147 -18.59 0.31 -32.74
CA LEU A 147 -18.70 -0.63 -31.63
C LEU A 147 -20.14 -1.17 -31.58
N PRO A 148 -20.33 -2.40 -31.06
CA PRO A 148 -21.66 -2.97 -30.90
C PRO A 148 -22.53 -2.10 -30.00
N ALA A 149 -23.83 -2.02 -30.30
CA ALA A 149 -24.77 -1.25 -29.49
C ALA A 149 -24.86 -1.77 -28.04
N LEU A 150 -24.65 -3.07 -27.83
CA LEU A 150 -24.65 -3.69 -26.50
C LEU A 150 -23.58 -3.12 -25.56
N TRP A 151 -22.49 -2.59 -26.11
CA TRP A 151 -21.42 -1.99 -25.31
C TRP A 151 -21.84 -0.70 -24.63
N GLU A 152 -22.88 -0.03 -25.12
CA GLU A 152 -23.41 1.18 -24.50
C GLU A 152 -23.76 0.93 -23.03
N ASP A 153 -24.44 -0.19 -22.74
CA ASP A 153 -24.93 -0.53 -21.39
C ASP A 153 -23.76 -0.85 -20.44
N TYR A 154 -22.65 -1.37 -20.98
CA TYR A 154 -21.42 -1.68 -20.23
C TYR A 154 -20.38 -0.56 -20.29
N TRP A 155 -20.59 0.50 -21.07
CA TRP A 155 -19.62 1.57 -21.28
C TRP A 155 -19.20 2.29 -19.99
N PRO A 156 -20.12 2.54 -19.02
CA PRO A 156 -19.74 3.10 -17.72
C PRO A 156 -18.75 2.23 -16.92
N ASN A 157 -18.63 0.93 -17.22
CA ASN A 157 -17.61 0.08 -16.60
C ASN A 157 -16.19 0.59 -16.84
N ILE A 158 -15.90 1.15 -18.02
CA ILE A 158 -14.58 1.68 -18.34
C ILE A 158 -14.21 2.76 -17.31
N ALA A 159 -15.12 3.71 -17.08
CA ALA A 159 -14.92 4.80 -16.15
C ALA A 159 -14.88 4.33 -14.69
N GLN A 160 -15.73 3.38 -14.30
CA GLN A 160 -15.69 2.78 -12.97
C GLN A 160 -14.35 2.06 -12.71
N PHE A 161 -13.87 1.30 -13.71
CA PHE A 161 -12.60 0.59 -13.63
C PHE A 161 -11.43 1.59 -13.50
N ILE A 162 -11.47 2.72 -14.23
CA ILE A 162 -10.48 3.79 -14.09
C ILE A 162 -10.43 4.31 -12.64
N VAL A 163 -11.58 4.60 -12.03
CA VAL A 163 -11.64 5.12 -10.67
C VAL A 163 -11.09 4.14 -9.63
N PHE A 164 -11.39 2.85 -9.75
CA PHE A 164 -10.91 1.84 -8.79
C PHE A 164 -9.47 1.39 -9.04
N THR A 165 -8.94 1.61 -10.24
CA THR A 165 -7.61 1.10 -10.63
C THR A 165 -6.52 2.15 -10.47
N VAL A 166 -6.81 3.42 -10.76
CA VAL A 166 -5.80 4.48 -10.64
C VAL A 166 -5.43 4.70 -9.17
N TYR A 167 -4.14 4.68 -8.91
CA TYR A 167 -3.55 4.93 -7.59
C TYR A 167 -2.41 5.95 -7.66
N THR A 168 -1.83 6.29 -6.51
CA THR A 168 -0.79 7.33 -6.42
C THR A 168 0.49 7.01 -7.18
N SER A 169 0.74 5.72 -7.48
CA SER A 169 1.89 5.26 -8.25
C SER A 169 1.49 4.48 -9.50
N THR A 170 2.33 4.51 -10.54
CA THR A 170 2.11 3.69 -11.75
C THR A 170 2.18 2.20 -11.42
N GLY A 171 3.18 1.77 -10.63
CA GLY A 171 3.31 0.38 -10.21
C GLY A 171 2.07 -0.15 -9.48
N ASP A 172 1.50 0.61 -8.52
CA ASP A 172 0.24 0.21 -7.87
C ASP A 172 -0.94 0.18 -8.85
N THR A 173 -0.99 1.13 -9.79
CA THR A 173 -2.06 1.17 -10.79
C THR A 173 -2.01 -0.07 -11.70
N VAL A 174 -0.82 -0.47 -12.16
CA VAL A 174 -0.64 -1.70 -12.95
C VAL A 174 -0.99 -2.94 -12.12
N ARG A 175 -0.58 -2.98 -10.84
CA ARG A 175 -0.94 -4.04 -9.90
C ARG A 175 -2.45 -4.18 -9.74
N LEU A 176 -3.16 -3.08 -9.48
CA LEU A 176 -4.61 -3.06 -9.32
C LEU A 176 -5.32 -3.44 -10.61
N ALA A 177 -4.82 -2.96 -11.76
CA ALA A 177 -5.33 -3.28 -13.09
C ALA A 177 -5.27 -4.80 -13.34
N TRP A 178 -4.08 -5.39 -13.14
CA TRP A 178 -3.87 -6.82 -13.28
C TRP A 178 -4.77 -7.64 -12.35
N GLN A 179 -4.86 -7.23 -11.08
CA GLN A 179 -5.71 -7.90 -10.10
C GLN A 179 -7.18 -7.86 -10.48
N GLY A 180 -7.69 -6.71 -10.93
CA GLY A 180 -9.07 -6.56 -11.39
C GLY A 180 -9.34 -7.40 -12.64
N LEU A 181 -8.44 -7.39 -13.62
CA LEU A 181 -8.56 -8.18 -14.85
C LEU A 181 -8.59 -9.69 -14.58
N ILE A 182 -7.70 -10.21 -13.71
CA ILE A 182 -7.73 -11.63 -13.33
C ILE A 182 -9.05 -11.97 -12.64
N GLY A 183 -9.52 -11.12 -11.72
CA GLY A 183 -10.78 -11.34 -11.01
C GLY A 183 -11.95 -11.47 -12.00
N THR A 184 -12.10 -10.48 -12.88
CA THR A 184 -13.12 -10.48 -13.95
C THR A 184 -12.98 -11.69 -14.86
N ALA A 185 -11.76 -12.03 -15.30
CA ALA A 185 -11.52 -13.17 -16.17
C ALA A 185 -11.93 -14.49 -15.52
N CYS A 186 -11.64 -14.70 -14.22
CA CYS A 186 -12.08 -15.88 -13.50
C CYS A 186 -13.61 -15.99 -13.43
N ALA A 187 -14.32 -14.88 -13.17
CA ALA A 187 -15.78 -14.86 -13.17
C ALA A 187 -16.36 -15.18 -14.56
N CYS A 188 -15.79 -14.59 -15.61
CA CYS A 188 -16.16 -14.85 -17.00
C CYS A 188 -15.94 -16.33 -17.40
N LEU A 189 -14.82 -16.92 -17.01
CA LEU A 189 -14.53 -18.34 -17.25
C LEU A 189 -15.52 -19.24 -16.54
N ASN A 190 -15.93 -18.90 -15.32
CA ASN A 190 -16.96 -19.64 -14.59
C ASN A 190 -18.33 -19.54 -15.27
N LEU A 191 -18.74 -18.34 -15.68
CA LEU A 191 -19.99 -18.17 -16.45
C LEU A 191 -19.94 -18.99 -17.75
N GLN A 192 -18.82 -18.96 -18.48
CA GLN A 192 -18.68 -19.74 -19.71
C GLN A 192 -18.81 -21.25 -19.45
N PHE A 193 -18.23 -21.73 -18.36
CA PHE A 193 -18.38 -23.12 -17.92
C PHE A 193 -19.85 -23.46 -17.59
N MET A 194 -20.56 -22.55 -16.91
CA MET A 194 -21.99 -22.73 -16.61
C MET A 194 -22.87 -22.68 -17.87
N CYS A 195 -22.61 -21.77 -18.80
CA CYS A 195 -23.29 -21.74 -20.11
C CYS A 195 -22.98 -22.98 -20.96
N TRP A 196 -21.81 -23.62 -20.77
CA TRP A 196 -21.49 -24.89 -21.42
C TRP A 196 -22.32 -26.05 -20.84
N LEU A 197 -22.53 -26.07 -19.51
CA LEU A 197 -23.37 -27.07 -18.85
C LEU A 197 -24.86 -26.87 -19.12
N TYR A 198 -25.34 -25.61 -19.07
CA TYR A 198 -26.73 -25.23 -19.28
C TYR A 198 -26.82 -24.04 -20.25
N PRO A 199 -26.85 -24.31 -21.57
CA PRO A 199 -27.03 -23.26 -22.58
C PRO A 199 -28.34 -22.50 -22.33
N GLY A 200 -28.28 -21.18 -22.28
CA GLY A 200 -29.44 -20.31 -22.01
C GLY A 200 -29.80 -20.13 -20.52
N GLY A 201 -29.12 -20.81 -19.60
CA GLY A 201 -29.36 -20.67 -18.16
C GLY A 201 -30.77 -21.10 -17.75
N ALA A 202 -31.43 -20.29 -16.92
CA ALA A 202 -32.80 -20.50 -16.46
C ALA A 202 -33.88 -19.98 -17.44
N TYR A 203 -33.47 -19.36 -18.55
CA TYR A 203 -34.43 -18.87 -19.54
C TYR A 203 -35.31 -20.01 -20.06
N GLY A 204 -36.63 -19.79 -20.07
CA GLY A 204 -37.61 -20.81 -20.44
C GLY A 204 -37.84 -21.91 -19.39
N ALA A 205 -37.24 -21.84 -18.19
CA ALA A 205 -37.51 -22.83 -17.14
C ALA A 205 -38.93 -22.71 -16.53
N ILE A 206 -39.55 -21.53 -16.65
CA ILE A 206 -40.94 -21.29 -16.23
C ILE A 206 -41.76 -21.03 -17.50
N CYS A 207 -42.32 -22.09 -18.07
CA CYS A 207 -43.23 -21.97 -19.20
C CYS A 207 -44.60 -21.50 -18.69
N SER A 208 -44.96 -20.24 -18.96
CA SER A 208 -46.37 -19.84 -19.03
C SER A 208 -47.02 -20.50 -20.25
N ASP A 209 -48.34 -20.66 -20.28
CA ASP A 209 -49.13 -21.39 -21.31
C ASP A 209 -48.97 -20.92 -22.79
N GLU A 210 -47.98 -20.10 -23.12
CA GLU A 210 -47.65 -19.65 -24.48
C GLU A 210 -46.72 -20.66 -25.19
N ALA A 211 -47.05 -20.99 -26.43
CA ALA A 211 -46.83 -22.30 -27.06
C ALA A 211 -45.41 -22.62 -27.58
N GLU A 212 -44.35 -21.91 -27.19
CA GLU A 212 -42.99 -22.12 -27.74
C GLU A 212 -41.88 -22.18 -26.66
N CYS A 213 -42.21 -22.71 -25.49
CA CYS A 213 -41.21 -22.91 -24.44
C CYS A 213 -40.51 -24.27 -24.61
N VAL A 214 -39.24 -24.27 -25.01
CA VAL A 214 -38.39 -25.47 -25.04
C VAL A 214 -37.92 -25.76 -23.62
N GLU A 215 -38.35 -26.89 -23.04
CA GLU A 215 -37.94 -27.32 -21.70
C GLU A 215 -36.40 -27.48 -21.64
N THR A 216 -35.71 -26.50 -21.05
CA THR A 216 -34.27 -26.55 -20.84
C THR A 216 -33.96 -27.46 -19.66
N LYS A 217 -32.95 -28.33 -19.80
CA LYS A 217 -32.48 -29.23 -18.72
C LYS A 217 -31.68 -28.46 -17.67
N TYR A 218 -32.29 -27.47 -17.01
CA TYR A 218 -31.67 -26.61 -16.03
C TYR A 218 -31.75 -27.23 -14.61
N SER A 219 -30.63 -27.29 -13.89
CA SER A 219 -30.60 -27.75 -12.49
C SER A 219 -30.29 -26.62 -11.53
N VAL A 220 -31.31 -26.21 -10.78
CA VAL A 220 -31.20 -25.20 -9.71
C VAL A 220 -30.14 -25.57 -8.68
N VAL A 221 -30.04 -26.86 -8.32
CA VAL A 221 -29.10 -27.35 -7.30
C VAL A 221 -27.64 -27.17 -7.74
N VAL A 222 -27.33 -27.46 -9.00
CA VAL A 222 -25.97 -27.27 -9.54
C VAL A 222 -25.59 -25.80 -9.55
N CYS A 223 -26.52 -24.91 -9.91
CA CYS A 223 -26.29 -23.47 -9.86
C CYS A 223 -26.02 -22.96 -8.45
N TRP A 224 -26.76 -23.45 -7.44
CA TRP A 224 -26.49 -23.08 -6.04
C TRP A 224 -25.13 -23.57 -5.54
N ILE A 225 -24.74 -24.79 -5.91
CA ILE A 225 -23.41 -25.33 -5.58
C ILE A 225 -22.33 -24.49 -6.23
N ASP A 226 -22.49 -24.10 -7.50
CA ASP A 226 -21.56 -23.23 -8.20
C ASP A 226 -21.46 -21.85 -7.54
N VAL A 227 -22.59 -21.18 -7.31
CA VAL A 227 -22.62 -19.84 -6.70
C VAL A 227 -21.90 -19.84 -5.36
N LEU A 228 -22.33 -20.69 -4.43
CA LEU A 228 -21.80 -20.69 -3.07
C LEU A 228 -20.37 -21.25 -3.02
N GLY A 229 -20.07 -22.24 -3.85
CA GLY A 229 -18.76 -22.87 -3.96
C GLY A 229 -17.72 -21.91 -4.52
N VAL A 230 -18.00 -21.23 -5.62
CA VAL A 230 -17.07 -20.26 -6.23
C VAL A 230 -16.88 -19.03 -5.33
N LEU A 231 -17.94 -18.54 -4.67
CA LEU A 231 -17.80 -17.49 -3.64
C LEU A 231 -16.87 -17.93 -2.51
N PHE A 232 -17.02 -19.16 -2.02
CA PHE A 232 -16.12 -19.71 -1.01
C PHE A 232 -14.69 -19.85 -1.54
N LEU A 233 -14.50 -20.32 -2.78
CA LEU A 233 -13.19 -20.46 -3.42
C LEU A 233 -12.47 -19.12 -3.57
N PHE A 234 -13.17 -18.05 -3.96
CA PHE A 234 -12.57 -16.71 -4.01
C PHE A 234 -12.13 -16.22 -2.63
N LEU A 235 -12.96 -16.40 -1.60
CA LEU A 235 -12.64 -15.94 -0.24
C LEU A 235 -11.54 -16.77 0.41
N VAL A 236 -11.57 -18.09 0.24
CA VAL A 236 -10.58 -19.01 0.82
C VAL A 236 -9.22 -18.86 0.11
N SER A 237 -9.20 -18.46 -1.15
CA SER A 237 -7.96 -18.11 -1.83
C SER A 237 -7.27 -16.94 -1.12
N ARG A 238 -5.95 -16.96 -1.00
CA ARG A 238 -5.17 -15.78 -0.54
C ARG A 238 -4.86 -14.82 -1.68
N ALA A 239 -5.70 -14.81 -2.71
CA ALA A 239 -5.58 -13.87 -3.81
C ALA A 239 -5.65 -12.42 -3.28
N ASN A 240 -5.13 -11.49 -4.06
CA ASN A 240 -5.17 -10.08 -3.68
C ASN A 240 -6.62 -9.59 -3.54
N GLU A 241 -6.86 -8.66 -2.61
CA GLU A 241 -8.20 -8.17 -2.28
C GLU A 241 -8.97 -7.67 -3.51
N ASN A 242 -8.30 -6.97 -4.42
CA ASN A 242 -8.94 -6.46 -5.64
C ASN A 242 -9.39 -7.57 -6.59
N THR A 243 -8.62 -8.66 -6.71
CA THR A 243 -8.98 -9.85 -7.49
C THR A 243 -10.24 -10.51 -6.93
N ILE A 244 -10.31 -10.64 -5.61
CA ILE A 244 -11.48 -11.22 -4.91
C ILE A 244 -12.70 -10.31 -5.11
N LYS A 245 -12.55 -8.98 -4.95
CA LYS A 245 -13.64 -8.00 -5.14
C LYS A 245 -14.25 -8.09 -6.53
N PHE A 246 -13.44 -7.91 -7.58
CA PHE A 246 -13.93 -7.93 -8.96
C PHE A 246 -14.41 -9.32 -9.38
N GLY A 247 -13.74 -10.39 -8.97
CA GLY A 247 -14.15 -11.76 -9.28
C GLY A 247 -15.50 -12.12 -8.67
N MET A 248 -15.70 -11.85 -7.37
CA MET A 248 -16.99 -12.11 -6.74
C MET A 248 -18.09 -11.17 -7.23
N SER A 249 -17.78 -9.89 -7.44
CA SER A 249 -18.71 -8.87 -7.95
C SER A 249 -19.32 -9.30 -9.28
N TRP A 250 -18.49 -9.68 -10.25
CA TRP A 250 -18.96 -10.15 -11.54
C TRP A 250 -19.63 -11.52 -11.46
N HIS A 251 -19.09 -12.44 -10.65
CA HIS A 251 -19.67 -13.77 -10.46
C HIS A 251 -21.11 -13.71 -9.94
N VAL A 252 -21.40 -12.89 -8.93
CA VAL A 252 -22.77 -12.77 -8.41
C VAL A 252 -23.72 -12.10 -9.41
N CYS A 253 -23.23 -11.14 -10.20
CA CYS A 253 -24.01 -10.53 -11.28
C CYS A 253 -24.35 -11.57 -12.36
N PHE A 254 -23.35 -12.30 -12.84
CA PHE A 254 -23.51 -13.33 -13.85
C PHE A 254 -24.44 -14.44 -13.42
N MET A 255 -24.27 -14.94 -12.20
CA MET A 255 -25.11 -16.03 -11.74
C MET A 255 -26.54 -15.58 -11.44
N MET A 256 -26.77 -14.34 -11.02
CA MET A 256 -28.13 -13.80 -10.88
C MET A 256 -28.85 -13.73 -12.23
N ASP A 257 -28.17 -13.21 -13.25
CA ASP A 257 -28.70 -13.19 -14.61
C ASP A 257 -28.93 -14.60 -15.16
N PHE A 258 -28.00 -15.52 -14.89
CA PHE A 258 -28.08 -16.93 -15.30
C PHE A 258 -29.25 -17.68 -14.67
N MET A 259 -29.59 -17.35 -13.42
CA MET A 259 -30.71 -17.95 -12.70
C MET A 259 -32.06 -17.24 -12.94
N ASN A 260 -32.07 -16.13 -13.68
CA ASN A 260 -33.28 -15.36 -13.94
C ASN A 260 -34.08 -15.98 -15.09
N PRO A 261 -35.32 -16.45 -14.86
CA PRO A 261 -36.13 -17.09 -15.89
C PRO A 261 -36.61 -16.12 -16.98
N THR A 262 -36.59 -14.81 -16.73
CA THR A 262 -37.07 -13.80 -17.70
C THR A 262 -35.99 -13.24 -18.59
N LYS A 263 -34.70 -13.51 -18.29
CA LYS A 263 -33.57 -12.93 -19.02
C LYS A 263 -32.95 -14.00 -19.90
N GLU A 264 -33.07 -13.83 -21.20
CA GLU A 264 -32.35 -14.67 -22.14
C GLU A 264 -30.85 -14.33 -22.06
N LEU A 265 -30.06 -15.32 -21.68
CA LEU A 265 -28.62 -15.24 -21.89
C LEU A 265 -28.31 -15.61 -23.34
N PRO A 266 -27.39 -14.91 -24.02
CA PRO A 266 -26.95 -15.29 -25.35
C PRO A 266 -26.58 -16.77 -25.34
N GLY A 267 -27.25 -17.57 -26.17
CA GLY A 267 -27.00 -19.00 -26.24
C GLY A 267 -25.55 -19.24 -26.62
N GLY A 268 -24.83 -20.02 -25.81
CA GLY A 268 -23.49 -20.49 -26.15
C GLY A 268 -23.56 -21.45 -27.34
N MET A 269 -23.60 -20.92 -28.56
CA MET A 269 -23.55 -21.74 -29.78
C MET A 269 -22.13 -22.30 -29.91
N LEU A 270 -21.96 -23.54 -29.47
CA LEU A 270 -20.83 -24.40 -29.81
C LEU A 270 -21.37 -25.57 -30.63
N GLU A 271 -22.00 -25.28 -31.77
CA GLU A 271 -22.45 -26.34 -32.70
C GLU A 271 -21.28 -27.10 -33.36
N SER A 272 -20.02 -26.67 -33.20
CA SER A 272 -18.88 -27.54 -33.50
C SER A 272 -17.63 -27.27 -32.64
N LEU A 273 -17.04 -28.35 -32.12
CA LEU A 273 -15.73 -28.36 -31.43
C LEU A 273 -14.56 -27.84 -32.30
N SER A 274 -14.78 -27.62 -33.60
CA SER A 274 -13.74 -27.14 -34.52
C SER A 274 -13.58 -25.62 -34.54
N ASN A 275 -14.54 -24.85 -34.03
CA ASN A 275 -14.48 -23.39 -33.94
C ASN A 275 -14.77 -22.94 -32.51
N ILE A 276 -13.81 -23.15 -31.59
CA ILE A 276 -13.85 -22.56 -30.24
C ILE A 276 -13.72 -21.05 -30.39
N ASN A 277 -14.82 -20.37 -30.70
CA ASN A 277 -14.89 -18.93 -30.69
C ASN A 277 -15.34 -18.51 -29.29
N ILE A 278 -14.37 -18.24 -28.40
CA ILE A 278 -14.61 -17.69 -27.04
C ILE A 278 -15.43 -16.38 -27.11
N TRP A 279 -15.53 -15.78 -28.30
CA TRP A 279 -16.22 -14.54 -28.61
C TRP A 279 -17.69 -14.69 -29.03
N SER A 280 -18.30 -15.88 -28.96
CA SER A 280 -19.69 -16.08 -29.39
C SER A 280 -20.76 -15.74 -28.34
N ASN A 281 -20.40 -15.64 -27.06
CA ASN A 281 -21.30 -15.13 -26.02
C ASN A 281 -21.10 -13.62 -25.93
N ASP A 282 -22.07 -12.79 -26.33
CA ASP A 282 -21.88 -11.33 -26.37
C ASP A 282 -21.47 -10.73 -24.99
N LEU A 283 -21.97 -11.29 -23.88
CA LEU A 283 -21.78 -10.71 -22.53
C LEU A 283 -20.33 -10.78 -21.99
N VAL A 284 -19.66 -11.92 -22.15
CA VAL A 284 -18.35 -12.19 -21.52
C VAL A 284 -17.21 -11.37 -22.14
N PRO A 285 -17.05 -11.34 -23.48
CA PRO A 285 -16.09 -10.51 -24.18
C PRO A 285 -16.30 -9.03 -23.91
N ASP A 286 -17.55 -8.56 -23.85
CA ASP A 286 -17.86 -7.14 -23.65
C ASP A 286 -17.36 -6.65 -22.29
N ILE A 287 -17.62 -7.41 -21.23
CA ILE A 287 -17.16 -7.04 -19.88
C ILE A 287 -15.64 -7.19 -19.75
N LEU A 288 -15.04 -8.23 -20.33
CA LEU A 288 -13.59 -8.42 -20.30
C LEU A 288 -12.86 -7.32 -21.09
N LEU A 289 -13.41 -6.92 -22.24
CA LEU A 289 -12.85 -5.91 -23.12
C LEU A 289 -13.02 -4.51 -22.55
N THR A 290 -14.20 -4.17 -22.02
CA THR A 290 -14.40 -2.90 -21.30
C THR A 290 -13.50 -2.80 -20.07
N SER A 291 -13.30 -3.91 -19.32
CA SER A 291 -12.33 -3.97 -18.22
C SER A 291 -10.89 -3.78 -18.70
N PHE A 292 -10.50 -4.41 -19.82
CA PHE A 292 -9.17 -4.25 -20.43
C PHE A 292 -8.92 -2.81 -20.88
N VAL A 293 -9.90 -2.18 -21.53
CA VAL A 293 -9.84 -0.78 -21.96
C VAL A 293 -9.72 0.13 -20.74
N GLY A 294 -10.55 -0.07 -19.71
CA GLY A 294 -10.45 0.66 -18.44
C GLY A 294 -9.09 0.51 -17.75
N ALA A 295 -8.55 -0.71 -17.70
CA ALA A 295 -7.22 -1.01 -17.17
C ALA A 295 -6.12 -0.28 -17.96
N ALA A 296 -6.14 -0.35 -19.29
CA ALA A 296 -5.17 0.30 -20.16
C ALA A 296 -5.21 1.82 -20.00
N ILE A 297 -6.40 2.43 -19.94
CA ILE A 297 -6.56 3.87 -19.72
C ILE A 297 -6.10 4.26 -18.33
N SER A 298 -6.33 3.44 -17.31
CA SER A 298 -5.86 3.72 -15.95
C SER A 298 -4.34 3.86 -15.92
N ILE A 299 -3.62 2.96 -16.60
CA ILE A 299 -2.16 3.02 -16.74
C ILE A 299 -1.76 4.25 -17.55
N LEU A 300 -2.48 4.60 -18.61
CA LEU A 300 -2.23 5.82 -19.38
C LEU A 300 -2.48 7.09 -18.55
N ALA A 301 -3.47 7.09 -17.66
CA ALA A 301 -3.80 8.20 -16.76
C ALA A 301 -2.66 8.50 -15.78
N THR A 302 -1.85 7.52 -15.40
CA THR A 302 -0.65 7.77 -14.57
C THR A 302 0.57 8.19 -15.38
N LEU A 303 0.61 7.88 -16.68
CA LEU A 303 1.72 8.21 -17.59
C LEU A 303 1.61 9.58 -18.26
N ILE A 304 0.40 9.99 -18.65
CA ILE A 304 0.13 11.17 -19.49
C ILE A 304 0.25 12.53 -18.80
N PRO A 305 -0.01 12.71 -17.49
CA PRO A 305 0.21 13.99 -16.79
C PRO A 305 1.61 14.59 -17.02
N ARG A 306 2.57 13.73 -17.36
CA ARG A 306 3.95 14.07 -17.75
C ARG A 306 4.04 14.98 -18.98
N VAL A 307 3.17 14.77 -19.97
CA VAL A 307 3.20 15.49 -21.26
C VAL A 307 2.53 16.87 -21.14
N CYS A 308 1.43 16.94 -20.40
CA CYS A 308 0.61 18.15 -20.32
C CYS A 308 1.04 19.12 -19.22
N PHE A 309 1.59 18.64 -18.09
CA PHE A 309 1.84 19.47 -16.91
C PHE A 309 3.31 19.59 -16.49
N CYS A 310 4.26 19.13 -17.33
CA CYS A 310 5.71 19.16 -17.03
C CYS A 310 6.09 18.52 -15.67
N MET A 311 5.31 17.55 -15.19
CA MET A 311 5.49 16.95 -13.87
C MET A 311 6.50 15.80 -13.85
N LYS A 312 7.11 15.57 -12.68
CA LYS A 312 7.97 14.40 -12.45
C LYS A 312 7.17 13.12 -12.69
N PRO A 313 7.79 12.07 -13.27
CA PRO A 313 7.10 10.80 -13.53
C PRO A 313 6.60 10.18 -12.22
N LEU A 314 5.39 9.64 -12.22
CA LEU A 314 4.83 8.78 -11.14
C LEU A 314 5.35 7.34 -11.21
N ALA A 315 6.38 7.11 -12.03
CA ALA A 315 7.01 5.80 -12.16
C ALA A 315 7.88 5.55 -10.93
N ASN A 316 7.55 4.50 -10.18
CA ASN A 316 8.21 4.11 -8.95
C ASN A 316 9.70 3.90 -9.15
N ARG A 317 10.12 3.44 -10.34
CA ARG A 317 11.55 3.29 -10.67
C ARG A 317 12.36 4.58 -10.55
N VAL A 318 11.77 5.72 -10.93
CA VAL A 318 12.49 7.02 -10.90
C VAL A 318 12.57 7.52 -9.47
N TRP A 319 11.51 7.31 -8.70
CA TRP A 319 11.46 7.70 -7.29
C TRP A 319 12.38 6.83 -6.45
N ALA A 320 12.41 5.52 -6.68
CA ALA A 320 13.31 4.59 -6.03
C ALA A 320 14.77 5.04 -6.16
N SER A 321 15.21 5.38 -7.38
CA SER A 321 16.58 5.83 -7.63
C SER A 321 16.92 7.16 -6.95
N GLN A 322 16.01 8.15 -7.00
CA GLN A 322 16.24 9.44 -6.35
C GLN A 322 16.20 9.33 -4.83
N ASN A 323 15.24 8.56 -4.29
CA ASN A 323 15.05 8.40 -2.86
C ASN A 323 16.13 7.52 -2.25
N SER A 324 16.65 6.50 -2.95
CA SER A 324 17.76 5.67 -2.45
C SER A 324 19.03 6.50 -2.30
N LEU A 325 19.36 7.34 -3.29
CA LEU A 325 20.52 8.22 -3.23
C LEU A 325 20.35 9.26 -2.11
N ALA A 326 19.19 9.91 -2.05
CA ALA A 326 18.90 10.88 -1.00
C ALA A 326 18.82 10.23 0.38
N CYS A 327 18.52 8.93 0.48
CA CYS A 327 18.61 8.17 1.73
C CYS A 327 20.08 7.93 2.10
N ALA A 328 20.90 7.46 1.16
CA ALA A 328 22.35 7.26 1.37
C ALA A 328 23.05 8.54 1.86
N GLU A 329 22.77 9.67 1.22
CA GLU A 329 23.31 10.99 1.61
C GLU A 329 22.83 11.41 3.01
N GLN A 330 21.56 11.17 3.32
CA GLN A 330 21.01 11.49 4.65
C GLN A 330 21.60 10.60 5.74
N VAL A 331 21.81 9.30 5.48
CA VAL A 331 22.54 8.39 6.39
C VAL A 331 23.93 8.95 6.68
N GLY A 332 24.69 9.28 5.64
CA GLY A 332 26.02 9.86 5.80
C GLY A 332 26.02 11.19 6.57
N THR A 333 25.03 12.05 6.33
CA THR A 333 24.87 13.34 7.02
C THR A 333 24.54 13.15 8.50
N VAL A 334 23.63 12.23 8.83
CA VAL A 334 23.27 11.90 10.21
C VAL A 334 24.52 11.41 10.97
N TRP A 335 25.28 10.48 10.39
CA TRP A 335 26.54 10.03 10.99
C TRP A 335 27.56 11.15 11.14
N GLN A 336 27.70 12.04 10.15
CA GLN A 336 28.62 13.16 10.23
C GLN A 336 28.28 14.07 11.42
N GLU A 337 27.01 14.47 11.54
CA GLU A 337 26.54 15.31 12.64
C GLU A 337 26.66 14.62 14.00
N SER A 338 26.48 13.29 14.02
CA SER A 338 26.68 12.45 15.21
C SER A 338 28.14 12.43 15.65
N ILE A 339 29.07 12.25 14.71
CA ILE A 339 30.51 12.27 14.97
C ILE A 339 30.95 13.66 15.42
N GLU A 340 30.42 14.72 14.81
CA GLU A 340 30.69 16.09 15.25
C GLU A 340 30.17 16.36 16.67
N TYR A 341 29.02 15.77 17.04
CA TYR A 341 28.49 15.81 18.40
C TYR A 341 29.40 15.07 19.38
N LEU A 342 29.73 13.80 19.10
CA LEU A 342 30.54 12.96 19.99
C LEU A 342 31.98 13.46 20.11
N CYS A 343 32.58 14.01 19.05
CA CYS A 343 33.91 14.63 19.12
C CYS A 343 33.90 16.03 19.78
N GLY A 344 32.74 16.49 20.23
CA GLY A 344 32.57 17.73 20.98
C GLY A 344 33.12 17.60 22.41
N THR A 345 33.12 18.71 23.14
CA THR A 345 33.58 18.72 24.54
C THR A 345 32.45 18.86 25.55
N LYS A 346 31.23 19.14 25.08
CA LYS A 346 30.06 19.44 25.93
C LYS A 346 28.76 19.03 25.24
N PRO A 347 27.73 18.65 26.00
CA PRO A 347 26.42 18.37 25.46
C PRO A 347 25.74 19.67 24.97
N TYR A 348 25.01 19.58 23.86
CA TYR A 348 24.20 20.68 23.34
C TYR A 348 22.89 20.17 22.71
N ALA A 349 21.89 21.05 22.59
CA ALA A 349 20.50 20.69 22.26
C ALA A 349 20.29 20.01 20.89
N LYS A 350 21.33 19.92 20.05
CA LYS A 350 21.27 19.31 18.72
C LYS A 350 21.03 17.79 18.77
N LYS A 351 21.24 17.14 19.93
CA LYS A 351 20.94 15.71 20.14
C LYS A 351 19.48 15.34 19.78
N TYR A 352 18.51 16.16 20.20
CA TYR A 352 17.09 15.93 19.85
C TYR A 352 16.78 16.16 18.37
N GLN A 353 17.51 17.08 17.71
CA GLN A 353 17.36 17.28 16.26
C GLN A 353 17.87 16.06 15.49
N LEU A 354 18.94 15.44 15.99
CA LEU A 354 19.55 14.28 15.38
C LEU A 354 18.68 13.03 15.52
N GLN A 355 18.05 12.82 16.68
CA GLN A 355 17.04 11.77 16.86
C GLN A 355 15.89 11.91 15.85
N ARG A 356 15.35 13.13 15.69
CA ARG A 356 14.31 13.39 14.67
C ARG A 356 14.78 13.12 13.23
N LYS A 357 16.07 13.38 12.93
CA LYS A 357 16.64 13.07 11.61
C LYS A 357 16.75 11.56 11.39
N ILE A 358 17.14 10.80 12.42
CA ILE A 358 17.18 9.34 12.39
C ILE A 358 15.78 8.77 12.10
N ASP A 359 14.74 9.25 12.79
CA ASP A 359 13.36 8.85 12.53
C ASP A 359 12.91 9.18 11.11
N SER A 360 13.27 10.36 10.60
CA SER A 360 12.95 10.76 9.23
C SER A 360 13.63 9.89 8.18
N VAL A 361 14.87 9.44 8.42
CA VAL A 361 15.59 8.52 7.54
C VAL A 361 14.89 7.16 7.51
N ARG A 362 14.46 6.64 8.66
CA ARG A 362 13.69 5.40 8.77
C ARG A 362 12.41 5.45 7.93
N GLU A 363 11.57 6.46 8.14
CA GLU A 363 10.30 6.59 7.40
C GLU A 363 10.53 6.62 5.88
N LYS A 364 11.55 7.37 5.45
CA LYS A 364 11.92 7.47 4.04
C LYS A 364 12.46 6.15 3.49
N LEU A 365 13.25 5.41 4.25
CA LEU A 365 13.78 4.11 3.84
C LEU A 365 12.64 3.09 3.65
N THR A 366 11.73 2.97 4.62
CA THR A 366 10.55 2.10 4.53
C THR A 366 9.66 2.48 3.34
N SER A 367 9.41 3.78 3.14
CA SER A 367 8.66 4.26 1.98
C SER A 367 9.36 3.94 0.65
N THR A 368 10.69 4.02 0.59
CA THR A 368 11.46 3.75 -0.64
C THR A 368 11.49 2.27 -0.96
N LYS A 369 11.63 1.40 0.06
CA LYS A 369 11.56 -0.05 -0.09
C LYS A 369 10.20 -0.48 -0.65
N SER A 370 9.11 0.05 -0.09
CA SER A 370 7.75 -0.20 -0.62
C SER A 370 7.62 0.23 -2.09
N GLN A 371 8.22 1.35 -2.50
CA GLN A 371 8.20 1.80 -3.89
C GLN A 371 8.99 0.86 -4.82
N VAL A 372 10.13 0.32 -4.38
CA VAL A 372 10.93 -0.66 -5.15
C VAL A 372 10.19 -1.98 -5.34
N GLU A 373 9.45 -2.43 -4.33
CA GLU A 373 8.60 -3.62 -4.45
C GLU A 373 7.46 -3.39 -5.45
N GLN A 374 6.79 -2.24 -5.38
CA GLN A 374 5.75 -1.88 -6.34
C GLN A 374 6.27 -1.65 -7.76
N ALA A 375 7.53 -1.22 -7.93
CA ALA A 375 8.15 -1.06 -9.23
C ALA A 375 8.26 -2.37 -10.02
N TRP A 376 8.13 -3.54 -9.36
CA TRP A 376 8.04 -4.84 -10.04
C TRP A 376 6.91 -4.87 -11.08
N TRP A 377 5.78 -4.23 -10.79
CA TRP A 377 4.63 -4.16 -11.69
C TRP A 377 4.88 -3.26 -12.91
N GLU A 378 5.90 -2.40 -12.87
CA GLU A 378 6.30 -1.57 -14.02
C GLU A 378 7.27 -2.31 -14.95
N THR A 379 8.03 -3.26 -14.42
CA THR A 379 9.09 -3.98 -15.14
C THR A 379 8.68 -5.38 -15.57
N PHE A 380 7.75 -6.01 -14.85
CA PHE A 380 7.38 -7.43 -15.01
C PHE A 380 8.62 -8.34 -15.12
N GLN A 381 9.69 -8.04 -14.35
CA GLN A 381 10.97 -8.75 -14.43
C GLN A 381 11.66 -8.81 -15.81
N PHE A 382 11.32 -7.90 -16.73
CA PHE A 382 11.93 -7.89 -18.06
C PHE A 382 12.98 -6.79 -18.23
N GLY A 383 14.12 -7.18 -18.81
CA GLY A 383 15.14 -6.27 -19.33
C GLY A 383 15.99 -5.54 -18.29
N SER A 384 16.70 -4.50 -18.74
CA SER A 384 17.55 -3.65 -17.88
C SER A 384 16.80 -2.89 -16.77
N PRO A 385 15.51 -2.51 -16.90
CA PRO A 385 14.77 -1.90 -15.79
C PRO A 385 14.63 -2.81 -14.56
N GLU A 386 14.49 -4.12 -14.76
CA GLU A 386 14.42 -5.07 -13.65
C GLU A 386 15.74 -5.17 -12.90
N GLN A 387 16.86 -5.18 -13.62
CA GLN A 387 18.19 -5.22 -13.01
C GLN A 387 18.41 -4.01 -12.08
N ARG A 388 17.93 -2.82 -12.46
CA ARG A 388 17.91 -1.62 -11.60
C ARG A 388 17.09 -1.85 -10.34
N ARG A 389 15.87 -2.34 -10.50
CA ARG A 389 14.96 -2.60 -9.36
C ARG A 389 15.57 -3.59 -8.37
N LEU A 390 16.13 -4.69 -8.87
CA LEU A 390 16.70 -5.74 -8.05
C LEU A 390 17.95 -5.25 -7.31
N LYS A 391 18.80 -4.46 -7.96
CA LYS A 391 19.94 -3.81 -7.30
C LYS A 391 19.51 -2.79 -6.25
N HIS A 392 18.47 -2.00 -6.52
CA HIS A 392 17.90 -1.13 -5.48
C HIS A 392 17.33 -1.92 -4.32
N HIS A 393 16.70 -3.08 -4.57
CA HIS A 393 16.19 -3.93 -3.51
C HIS A 393 17.32 -4.46 -2.62
N ILE A 394 18.42 -4.92 -3.20
CA ILE A 394 19.62 -5.36 -2.46
C ILE A 394 20.20 -4.18 -1.67
N PHE A 395 20.41 -3.04 -2.33
CA PHE A 395 20.90 -1.82 -1.69
C PHE A 395 20.07 -1.42 -0.46
N LEU A 396 18.75 -1.29 -0.63
CA LEU A 396 17.86 -0.86 0.46
C LEU A 396 17.77 -1.91 1.58
N THR A 397 17.88 -3.20 1.26
CA THR A 397 17.93 -4.28 2.27
C THR A 397 19.23 -4.20 3.08
N GLY A 398 20.36 -3.89 2.44
CA GLY A 398 21.62 -3.62 3.15
C GLY A 398 21.54 -2.36 4.02
N VAL A 399 20.97 -1.27 3.50
CA VAL A 399 20.76 -0.02 4.26
C VAL A 399 19.78 -0.20 5.42
N GLU A 400 18.80 -1.10 5.33
CA GLU A 400 17.94 -1.47 6.46
C GLU A 400 18.74 -2.13 7.59
N GLY A 401 19.77 -2.90 7.26
CA GLY A 401 20.76 -3.39 8.23
C GLY A 401 21.48 -2.24 8.95
N VAL A 402 21.83 -1.18 8.21
CA VAL A 402 22.44 0.05 8.76
C VAL A 402 21.46 0.81 9.66
N GLN A 403 20.18 0.88 9.28
CA GLN A 403 19.15 1.56 10.07
C GLN A 403 19.09 1.01 11.50
N ARG A 404 19.33 -0.30 11.70
CA ARG A 404 19.35 -0.92 13.04
C ARG A 404 20.38 -0.28 13.97
N THR A 405 21.55 0.12 13.44
CA THR A 405 22.56 0.83 14.22
C THR A 405 22.23 2.28 14.54
N MET A 406 21.30 2.90 13.79
CA MET A 406 20.95 4.30 14.03
C MET A 406 20.20 4.53 15.34
N TYR A 407 19.53 3.51 15.87
CA TYR A 407 18.91 3.63 17.18
C TYR A 407 19.93 3.56 18.31
N ALA A 408 20.88 2.62 18.23
CA ALA A 408 21.99 2.61 19.18
C ALA A 408 22.76 3.94 19.12
N LEU A 409 22.94 4.49 17.91
CA LEU A 409 23.48 5.82 17.72
C LEU A 409 22.66 6.92 18.42
N ALA A 410 21.33 6.89 18.28
CA ALA A 410 20.45 7.83 18.98
C ALA A 410 20.61 7.70 20.50
N ASN A 411 20.62 6.48 21.04
CA ASN A 411 20.75 6.22 22.48
C ASN A 411 22.11 6.72 23.01
N CYS A 412 23.21 6.37 22.34
CA CYS A 412 24.54 6.87 22.70
C CYS A 412 24.57 8.40 22.77
N ILE A 413 23.97 9.08 21.78
CA ILE A 413 23.96 10.54 21.72
C ILE A 413 23.05 11.17 22.78
N LEU A 414 21.97 10.50 23.16
CA LEU A 414 21.05 11.00 24.19
C LEU A 414 21.63 10.83 25.59
N CYS A 415 22.33 9.73 25.84
CA CYS A 415 22.90 9.35 27.14
C CYS A 415 24.30 9.93 27.38
N GLU A 416 25.04 10.32 26.33
CA GLU A 416 26.37 10.92 26.45
C GLU A 416 26.37 12.16 27.36
N ASP A 417 27.21 12.13 28.40
CA ASP A 417 27.33 13.19 29.40
C ASP A 417 28.66 13.98 29.29
N PHE A 418 29.57 13.56 28.39
CA PHE A 418 30.91 14.15 28.16
C PHE A 418 31.78 14.19 29.42
N SER A 419 31.48 13.36 30.42
CA SER A 419 32.20 13.30 31.68
C SER A 419 33.32 12.25 31.64
N GLY A 420 34.03 12.07 32.76
CA GLY A 420 35.02 11.01 32.91
C GLY A 420 36.18 11.06 31.89
N GLN A 421 36.42 9.94 31.22
CA GLN A 421 37.55 9.73 30.29
C GLN A 421 37.18 10.04 28.83
N HIS A 422 35.99 10.57 28.56
CA HIS A 422 35.48 10.83 27.22
C HIS A 422 36.49 11.54 26.30
N ASN A 423 37.00 12.70 26.74
CA ASN A 423 37.93 13.50 25.93
C ASN A 423 39.26 12.79 25.71
N ASP A 424 39.77 12.09 26.73
CA ASP A 424 41.04 11.36 26.63
C ASP A 424 40.92 10.16 25.68
N PHE A 425 39.73 9.57 25.59
CA PHE A 425 39.42 8.45 24.71
C PHE A 425 39.12 8.87 23.26
N ILE A 426 38.26 9.87 23.06
CA ILE A 426 37.79 10.28 21.73
C ILE A 426 38.83 11.12 20.96
N GLN A 427 39.63 11.95 21.62
CA GLN A 427 40.57 12.85 20.92
C GLN A 427 41.59 12.09 20.06
N PRO A 428 42.23 11.01 20.53
CA PRO A 428 43.11 10.18 19.69
C PRO A 428 42.39 9.54 18.51
N LEU A 429 41.15 9.09 18.71
CA LEU A 429 40.37 8.35 17.71
C LEU A 429 39.68 9.24 16.68
N ARG A 430 39.59 10.54 16.95
CA ARG A 430 38.85 11.51 16.14
C ARG A 430 39.19 11.48 14.67
N HIS A 431 40.46 11.31 14.32
CA HIS A 431 40.88 11.24 12.91
C HIS A 431 40.35 9.97 12.25
N CYS A 432 40.62 8.80 12.82
CA CYS A 432 40.23 7.51 12.28
C CYS A 432 38.71 7.32 12.21
N ILE A 433 37.97 7.81 13.21
CA ILE A 433 36.50 7.84 13.19
C ILE A 433 35.97 8.62 11.98
N LYS A 434 36.53 9.82 11.72
CA LYS A 434 36.12 10.65 10.59
C LYS A 434 36.51 10.05 9.25
N THR A 435 37.70 9.47 9.15
CA THR A 435 38.18 8.78 7.94
C THR A 435 37.28 7.59 7.62
N LEU A 436 37.00 6.72 8.60
CA LEU A 436 36.11 5.57 8.41
C LEU A 436 34.70 6.01 7.99
N HIS A 437 34.13 7.04 8.63
CA HIS A 437 32.84 7.59 8.23
C HIS A 437 32.83 8.10 6.79
N TYR A 438 33.86 8.85 6.40
CA TYR A 438 33.96 9.39 5.05
C TYR A 438 34.00 8.27 4.01
N GLU A 439 34.85 7.25 4.22
CA GLU A 439 34.97 6.13 3.28
C GLU A 439 33.70 5.27 3.25
N ALA A 440 33.09 4.98 4.40
CA ALA A 440 31.83 4.22 4.46
C ALA A 440 30.66 4.98 3.82
N ALA A 441 30.56 6.30 4.04
CA ALA A 441 29.57 7.15 3.39
C ALA A 441 29.79 7.20 1.88
N HIS A 442 31.04 7.33 1.45
CA HIS A 442 31.40 7.35 0.04
C HIS A 442 31.05 6.02 -0.65
N LEU A 443 31.40 4.89 -0.05
CA LEU A 443 31.03 3.56 -0.54
C LEU A 443 29.51 3.37 -0.61
N THR A 444 28.76 3.81 0.42
CA THR A 444 27.28 3.73 0.42
C THR A 444 26.67 4.54 -0.72
N ILE A 445 27.17 5.76 -0.96
CA ILE A 445 26.70 6.64 -2.04
C ILE A 445 27.04 6.02 -3.41
N THR A 446 28.25 5.49 -3.58
CA THR A 446 28.68 4.81 -4.82
C THR A 446 27.84 3.57 -5.09
N CYS A 447 27.54 2.76 -4.07
CA CYS A 447 26.63 1.63 -4.19
C CYS A 447 25.21 2.06 -4.63
N SER A 448 24.69 3.16 -4.08
CA SER A 448 23.39 3.69 -4.51
C SER A 448 23.41 4.18 -5.97
N LYS A 449 24.50 4.79 -6.43
CA LYS A 449 24.66 5.22 -7.83
C LYS A 449 24.72 4.02 -8.76
N ALA A 450 25.56 3.03 -8.43
CA ALA A 450 25.66 1.77 -9.15
C ALA A 450 24.32 1.01 -9.23
N ALA A 451 23.54 1.04 -8.14
CA ALA A 451 22.19 0.48 -8.12
C ALA A 451 21.21 1.22 -9.06
N ALA A 452 21.32 2.56 -9.13
CA ALA A 452 20.51 3.40 -10.02
C ALA A 452 20.78 3.14 -11.51
N ASP A 453 22.03 2.87 -11.86
CA ASP A 453 22.43 2.58 -13.25
C ASP A 453 21.95 1.20 -13.71
N GLY A 454 21.95 0.23 -12.80
CA GLY A 454 21.40 -1.12 -12.99
C GLY A 454 22.34 -2.10 -13.66
N VAL A 455 23.33 -1.60 -14.40
CA VAL A 455 24.45 -2.38 -14.93
C VAL A 455 25.68 -1.91 -14.18
N ILE A 456 26.40 -2.85 -13.55
CA ILE A 456 27.67 -2.55 -12.90
C ILE A 456 28.72 -2.96 -13.91
N THR A 457 29.39 -1.97 -14.47
CA THR A 457 30.54 -2.17 -15.36
C THR A 457 31.71 -2.76 -14.59
N LYS A 458 32.69 -3.31 -15.30
CA LYS A 458 33.87 -3.87 -14.64
C LYS A 458 34.65 -2.76 -13.92
N GLU A 459 34.69 -1.58 -14.51
CA GLU A 459 35.32 -0.38 -13.95
C GLU A 459 34.63 0.06 -12.65
N GLU A 460 33.29 0.11 -12.61
CA GLU A 460 32.54 0.40 -11.39
C GLU A 460 32.71 -0.71 -10.35
N ALA A 461 32.76 -1.99 -10.75
CA ALA A 461 33.03 -3.08 -9.84
C ALA A 461 34.44 -2.98 -9.23
N ASP A 462 35.43 -2.60 -10.04
CA ASP A 462 36.81 -2.39 -9.59
C ASP A 462 36.91 -1.15 -8.68
N GLU A 463 36.15 -0.09 -8.95
CA GLU A 463 36.02 1.09 -8.07
C GLU A 463 35.36 0.74 -6.73
N ILE A 464 34.23 0.02 -6.75
CA ILE A 464 33.54 -0.44 -5.53
C ILE A 464 34.47 -1.33 -4.70
N LYS A 465 35.21 -2.24 -5.33
CA LYS A 465 36.21 -3.09 -4.64
C LYS A 465 37.39 -2.29 -4.09
N ALA A 466 37.80 -1.21 -4.76
CA ALA A 466 38.85 -0.33 -4.26
C ALA A 466 38.37 0.43 -3.02
N LEU A 467 37.14 0.95 -3.03
CA LEU A 467 36.51 1.61 -1.88
C LEU A 467 36.27 0.63 -0.73
N GLU A 468 35.83 -0.60 -1.01
CA GLU A 468 35.69 -1.66 -0.02
C GLU A 468 37.02 -1.90 0.72
N ARG A 469 38.14 -2.01 0.00
CA ARG A 469 39.47 -2.12 0.61
C ARG A 469 39.84 -0.91 1.46
N GLN A 470 39.51 0.31 1.02
CA GLN A 470 39.77 1.53 1.80
C GLN A 470 38.98 1.57 3.11
N VAL A 471 37.72 1.11 3.08
CA VAL A 471 36.90 0.95 4.30
C VAL A 471 37.54 -0.10 5.22
N THR A 472 37.98 -1.24 4.67
CA THR A 472 38.64 -2.30 5.45
C THR A 472 39.95 -1.82 6.09
N ASP A 473 40.77 -1.11 5.34
CA ASP A 473 42.02 -0.52 5.85
C ASP A 473 41.73 0.50 6.96
N SER A 474 40.70 1.33 6.79
CA SER A 474 40.26 2.31 7.80
C SER A 474 39.69 1.64 9.05
N GLN A 475 39.00 0.50 8.92
CA GLN A 475 38.55 -0.30 10.07
C GLN A 475 39.72 -0.88 10.86
N GLN A 476 40.77 -1.35 10.17
CA GLN A 476 41.97 -1.88 10.81
C GLN A 476 42.75 -0.77 11.54
N GLU A 477 42.86 0.41 10.94
CA GLU A 477 43.48 1.59 11.56
C GLU A 477 42.69 2.03 12.80
N LEU A 478 41.37 2.14 12.70
CA LEU A 478 40.51 2.45 13.83
C LEU A 478 40.64 1.41 14.96
N LEU A 479 40.67 0.12 14.62
CA LEU A 479 40.87 -0.95 15.60
C LEU A 479 42.24 -0.86 16.29
N HIS A 480 43.29 -0.51 15.54
CA HIS A 480 44.63 -0.32 16.09
C HIS A 480 44.63 0.79 17.13
N ASP A 481 44.10 1.96 16.78
CA ASP A 481 44.08 3.12 17.68
C ASP A 481 43.10 2.92 18.83
N PHE A 482 41.97 2.26 18.59
CA PHE A 482 41.01 1.86 19.63
C PHE A 482 41.71 1.02 20.71
N ARG A 483 42.55 0.06 20.32
CA ARG A 483 43.31 -0.77 21.25
C ARG A 483 44.40 -0.02 21.99
N GLN A 484 44.95 1.04 21.40
CA GLN A 484 45.88 1.93 22.11
C GLN A 484 45.14 2.81 23.13
N ALA A 485 43.93 3.28 22.78
CA ALA A 485 43.10 4.14 23.61
C ALA A 485 42.41 3.39 24.76
N VAL A 486 42.16 2.07 24.61
CA VAL A 486 41.63 1.19 25.67
C VAL A 486 42.71 0.21 26.17
N PRO A 487 43.73 0.67 26.93
CA PRO A 487 44.77 -0.22 27.45
C PRO A 487 44.27 -1.14 28.57
N SER A 488 43.14 -0.78 29.21
CA SER A 488 42.60 -1.45 30.40
C SER A 488 41.19 -1.99 30.17
N GLY A 489 41.06 -3.13 29.50
CA GLY A 489 39.87 -3.98 29.52
C GLY A 489 38.53 -3.29 29.22
N ILE A 490 37.44 -3.89 29.72
CA ILE A 490 36.07 -3.37 29.56
C ILE A 490 35.87 -2.24 30.60
N SER A 491 35.42 -1.07 30.16
CA SER A 491 35.17 0.09 31.02
C SER A 491 33.72 0.54 30.93
N ALA A 492 33.05 0.70 32.08
CA ALA A 492 31.69 1.24 32.16
C ALA A 492 31.66 2.73 31.77
N ASN A 493 32.71 3.48 32.13
CA ASN A 493 32.82 4.91 31.85
C ASN A 493 33.00 5.25 30.37
N LEU A 494 33.33 4.25 29.53
CA LEU A 494 33.51 4.43 28.09
C LEU A 494 32.46 3.65 27.28
N ALA A 495 31.40 3.16 27.94
CA ALA A 495 30.45 2.25 27.32
C ALA A 495 29.71 2.90 26.14
N GLU A 496 29.41 4.20 26.23
CA GLU A 496 28.72 4.93 25.16
C GLU A 496 29.62 5.18 23.96
N GLU A 497 30.86 5.60 24.19
CA GLU A 497 31.82 5.86 23.14
C GLU A 497 32.24 4.55 22.45
N ILE A 498 32.41 3.47 23.20
CA ILE A 498 32.67 2.13 22.65
C ILE A 498 31.46 1.65 21.83
N THR A 499 30.24 1.84 22.32
CA THR A 499 29.02 1.45 21.59
C THR A 499 28.86 2.26 20.30
N PHE A 500 29.17 3.56 20.33
CA PHE A 500 29.18 4.41 19.15
C PHE A 500 30.19 3.94 18.11
N ILE A 501 31.44 3.68 18.53
CA ILE A 501 32.51 3.20 17.64
C ILE A 501 32.16 1.82 17.07
N PHE A 502 31.58 0.95 17.88
CA PHE A 502 31.07 -0.35 17.44
C PHE A 502 29.98 -0.19 16.39
N ALA A 503 28.99 0.67 16.62
CA ALA A 503 27.91 0.94 15.67
C ALA A 503 28.43 1.52 14.34
N LEU A 504 29.39 2.44 14.38
CA LEU A 504 30.06 2.98 13.20
C LEU A 504 30.82 1.89 12.43
N SER A 505 31.57 1.05 13.15
CA SER A 505 32.31 -0.07 12.55
C SER A 505 31.37 -1.12 11.95
N PHE A 506 30.23 -1.37 12.60
CA PHE A 506 29.20 -2.28 12.09
C PHE A 506 28.52 -1.73 10.84
N TRP A 507 28.21 -0.43 10.80
CA TRP A 507 27.70 0.21 9.59
C TRP A 507 28.71 0.06 8.44
N ALA A 508 29.99 0.35 8.70
CA ALA A 508 31.04 0.19 7.70
C ALA A 508 31.11 -1.26 7.18
N SER A 509 31.13 -2.26 8.07
CA SER A 509 31.18 -3.68 7.69
C SER A 509 29.92 -4.15 6.95
N THR A 510 28.75 -3.65 7.35
CA THR A 510 27.49 -3.92 6.63
C THR A 510 27.52 -3.34 5.22
N THR A 511 28.13 -2.16 5.07
CA THR A 511 28.28 -1.50 3.76
C THR A 511 29.26 -2.25 2.86
N GLU A 512 30.35 -2.80 3.41
CA GLU A 512 31.27 -3.69 2.67
C GLU A 512 30.56 -4.96 2.18
N LYS A 513 29.83 -5.65 3.07
CA LYS A 513 29.04 -6.84 2.71
C LYS A 513 28.01 -6.53 1.63
N LEU A 514 27.31 -5.40 1.77
CA LEU A 514 26.37 -4.89 0.79
C LEU A 514 27.04 -4.63 -0.57
N ALA A 515 28.22 -4.03 -0.58
CA ALA A 515 29.00 -3.77 -1.79
C ALA A 515 29.38 -5.08 -2.50
N GLY A 516 29.84 -6.08 -1.75
CA GLY A 516 30.12 -7.42 -2.25
C GLY A 516 28.89 -8.07 -2.89
N GLU A 517 27.76 -8.11 -2.17
CA GLU A 517 26.51 -8.68 -2.67
C GLU A 517 25.98 -7.96 -3.92
N LEU A 518 26.15 -6.64 -3.98
CA LEU A 518 25.73 -5.82 -5.11
C LEU A 518 26.55 -6.14 -6.37
N VAL A 519 27.85 -6.42 -6.23
CA VAL A 519 28.75 -6.78 -7.33
C VAL A 519 28.59 -8.24 -7.76
N GLU A 520 28.42 -9.17 -6.83
CA GLU A 520 28.31 -10.62 -7.10
C GLU A 520 26.93 -11.07 -7.60
N HIS A 521 25.97 -10.16 -7.65
CA HIS A 521 24.56 -10.47 -7.80
C HIS A 521 24.23 -11.46 -8.93
N LYS A 522 23.63 -12.60 -8.55
CA LYS A 522 23.16 -13.65 -9.46
C LYS A 522 21.89 -13.22 -10.21
N PRO A 523 21.66 -13.70 -11.44
CA PRO A 523 20.47 -13.34 -12.20
C PRO A 523 19.18 -13.69 -11.46
N GLY A 524 18.16 -12.84 -11.64
CA GLY A 524 16.87 -12.97 -10.98
C GLY A 524 16.13 -14.29 -11.27
N LYS A 525 15.11 -14.58 -10.45
CA LYS A 525 14.25 -15.76 -10.59
C LYS A 525 13.63 -15.83 -11.99
N THR A 526 13.42 -17.06 -12.48
CA THR A 526 12.72 -17.28 -13.76
C THR A 526 11.22 -17.09 -13.60
N TRP A 527 10.52 -16.70 -14.67
CA TRP A 527 9.06 -16.52 -14.68
C TRP A 527 8.28 -17.74 -14.17
N GLY A 528 8.73 -18.95 -14.52
CA GLY A 528 8.11 -20.19 -14.01
C GLY A 528 8.19 -20.32 -12.49
N GLN A 529 9.31 -19.91 -11.88
CA GLN A 529 9.46 -19.88 -10.42
C GLN A 529 8.55 -18.82 -9.79
N VAL A 530 8.39 -17.67 -10.44
CA VAL A 530 7.51 -16.60 -9.93
C VAL A 530 6.05 -17.01 -9.97
N ILE A 531 5.59 -17.63 -11.07
CA ILE A 531 4.22 -18.13 -11.19
C ILE A 531 4.00 -19.26 -10.17
N SER A 532 4.92 -20.22 -10.08
CA SER A 532 4.84 -21.32 -9.11
C SER A 532 4.78 -20.81 -7.68
N GLN A 533 5.64 -19.85 -7.33
CA GLN A 533 5.62 -19.18 -6.03
C GLN A 533 4.30 -18.45 -5.80
N GLY A 534 3.77 -17.71 -6.78
CA GLY A 534 2.49 -17.03 -6.67
C GLY A 534 1.30 -17.97 -6.47
N VAL A 535 1.29 -19.13 -7.17
CA VAL A 535 0.27 -20.17 -6.98
C VAL A 535 0.38 -20.78 -5.59
N HIS A 536 1.58 -21.13 -5.15
CA HIS A 536 1.84 -21.64 -3.80
C HIS A 536 1.46 -20.62 -2.72
N ASP A 537 1.74 -19.34 -2.94
CA ASP A 537 1.41 -18.26 -2.02
C ASP A 537 -0.11 -18.03 -1.90
N THR A 538 -0.83 -18.26 -3.01
CA THR A 538 -2.29 -18.10 -3.09
C THR A 538 -3.05 -19.32 -2.55
N TRP A 539 -2.57 -20.53 -2.82
CA TRP A 539 -3.28 -21.80 -2.56
C TRP A 539 -2.58 -22.72 -1.54
N GLY A 540 -1.53 -22.25 -0.88
CA GLY A 540 -0.79 -23.05 0.10
C GLY A 540 -1.67 -23.49 1.28
N PRO A 541 -1.74 -24.80 1.61
CA PRO A 541 -2.69 -25.33 2.59
C PRO A 541 -2.47 -24.75 3.99
N GLN A 542 -1.20 -24.56 4.39
CA GLN A 542 -0.84 -23.95 5.68
C GLN A 542 -1.37 -22.51 5.81
N ARG A 543 -1.40 -21.77 4.70
CA ARG A 543 -1.84 -20.37 4.69
C ARG A 543 -3.35 -20.22 4.60
N ILE A 544 -4.02 -21.15 3.91
CA ILE A 544 -5.48 -21.19 3.80
C ILE A 544 -6.11 -21.56 5.14
N LEU A 545 -5.53 -22.52 5.85
CA LEU A 545 -6.06 -23.03 7.12
C LEU A 545 -5.69 -22.15 8.32
N GLU A 546 -5.08 -20.99 8.09
CA GLU A 546 -4.82 -20.00 9.14
C GLU A 546 -6.16 -19.52 9.73
N ILE A 547 -6.31 -19.63 11.05
CA ILE A 547 -7.56 -19.35 11.77
C ILE A 547 -8.07 -17.93 11.47
N ASP A 548 -7.17 -16.95 11.40
CA ASP A 548 -7.54 -15.55 11.14
C ASP A 548 -8.01 -15.36 9.69
N HIS A 549 -7.44 -16.10 8.73
CA HIS A 549 -7.93 -16.13 7.36
C HIS A 549 -9.30 -16.81 7.26
N LEU A 550 -9.51 -17.93 7.94
CA LEU A 550 -10.81 -18.61 7.98
C LEU A 550 -11.91 -17.73 8.60
N LYS A 551 -11.60 -16.97 9.65
CA LYS A 551 -12.53 -15.95 10.20
C LYS A 551 -12.89 -14.90 9.15
N PHE A 552 -11.91 -14.43 8.39
CA PHE A 552 -12.16 -13.52 7.26
C PHE A 552 -13.09 -14.17 6.22
N VAL A 553 -12.86 -15.43 5.84
CA VAL A 553 -13.70 -16.16 4.87
C VAL A 553 -15.15 -16.21 5.36
N VAL A 554 -15.38 -16.73 6.57
CA VAL A 554 -16.73 -16.92 7.12
C VAL A 554 -17.45 -15.57 7.27
N ARG A 555 -16.75 -14.55 7.77
CA ARG A 555 -17.31 -13.21 7.99
C ARG A 555 -17.84 -12.57 6.70
N ASN A 556 -17.17 -12.78 5.57
CA ASN A 556 -17.60 -12.21 4.29
C ASN A 556 -18.54 -13.16 3.51
N TRP A 557 -18.33 -14.47 3.61
CA TRP A 557 -19.11 -15.47 2.86
C TRP A 557 -20.57 -15.51 3.30
N ILE A 558 -20.84 -15.50 4.60
CA ILE A 558 -22.20 -15.54 5.15
C ILE A 558 -23.05 -14.36 4.65
N PRO A 559 -22.67 -13.08 4.86
CA PRO A 559 -23.52 -11.96 4.47
C PRO A 559 -23.72 -11.86 2.95
N ILE A 560 -22.69 -12.14 2.14
CA ILE A 560 -22.82 -12.17 0.67
C ILE A 560 -23.82 -13.25 0.25
N SER A 561 -23.70 -14.45 0.82
CA SER A 561 -24.59 -15.58 0.52
C SER A 561 -26.03 -15.31 0.93
N VAL A 562 -26.26 -14.72 2.11
CA VAL A 562 -27.61 -14.35 2.56
C VAL A 562 -28.20 -13.27 1.65
N CYS A 563 -27.45 -12.24 1.28
CA CYS A 563 -27.90 -11.24 0.30
C CYS A 563 -28.25 -11.84 -1.05
N TYR A 564 -27.47 -12.83 -1.52
CA TYR A 564 -27.77 -13.56 -2.75
C TYR A 564 -29.08 -14.36 -2.62
N ILE A 565 -29.27 -15.08 -1.51
CA ILE A 565 -30.51 -15.82 -1.23
C ILE A 565 -31.73 -14.88 -1.18
N LEU A 566 -31.61 -13.74 -0.51
CA LEU A 566 -32.68 -12.74 -0.42
C LEU A 566 -33.02 -12.16 -1.79
N ALA A 567 -32.02 -11.87 -2.63
CA ALA A 567 -32.22 -11.39 -3.99
C ALA A 567 -32.92 -12.43 -4.88
N TYR A 568 -32.64 -13.72 -4.69
CA TYR A 568 -33.30 -14.80 -5.43
C TYR A 568 -34.75 -15.04 -4.94
N ALA A 569 -34.97 -15.05 -3.63
CA ALA A 569 -36.23 -15.51 -3.03
C ALA A 569 -37.30 -14.43 -2.85
N LEU A 570 -36.93 -13.15 -2.70
CA LEU A 570 -37.90 -12.09 -2.41
C LEU A 570 -38.62 -11.60 -3.68
N PRO A 571 -39.96 -11.53 -3.69
CA PRO A 571 -40.72 -11.02 -4.83
C PRO A 571 -40.55 -9.50 -4.99
N SER A 572 -40.73 -9.00 -6.21
CA SER A 572 -40.49 -7.60 -6.62
C SER A 572 -41.49 -6.54 -6.08
N ASN A 573 -42.09 -6.75 -4.92
CA ASN A 573 -43.27 -6.01 -4.45
C ASN A 573 -42.96 -4.81 -3.52
N SER A 574 -41.70 -4.39 -3.38
CA SER A 574 -41.30 -3.25 -2.53
C SER A 574 -39.94 -2.66 -2.95
N VAL A 575 -39.03 -2.44 -2.00
CA VAL A 575 -37.62 -2.05 -2.20
C VAL A 575 -36.82 -3.16 -2.88
N PHE A 576 -37.19 -4.43 -2.67
CA PHE A 576 -36.52 -5.57 -3.25
C PHE A 576 -36.96 -5.81 -4.69
N VAL A 577 -35.99 -6.13 -5.53
CA VAL A 577 -36.17 -6.56 -6.92
C VAL A 577 -35.65 -7.99 -7.02
N GLN A 578 -36.53 -8.91 -7.44
CA GLN A 578 -36.18 -10.33 -7.58
C GLN A 578 -35.07 -10.48 -8.65
N TYR A 579 -34.13 -11.39 -8.41
CA TYR A 579 -32.94 -11.62 -9.25
C TYR A 579 -32.00 -10.40 -9.39
N SER A 580 -32.12 -9.39 -8.53
CA SER A 580 -31.20 -8.26 -8.54
C SER A 580 -29.88 -8.60 -7.84
N ALA A 581 -28.79 -8.51 -8.58
CA ALA A 581 -27.45 -8.68 -8.02
C ALA A 581 -27.00 -7.51 -7.13
N THR A 582 -27.75 -6.40 -7.03
CA THR A 582 -27.30 -5.18 -6.35
C THR A 582 -26.82 -5.42 -4.91
N MET A 583 -27.56 -6.19 -4.11
CA MET A 583 -27.19 -6.47 -2.72
C MET A 583 -25.89 -7.30 -2.60
N PRO A 584 -25.82 -8.55 -3.15
CA PRO A 584 -24.60 -9.36 -3.05
C PRO A 584 -23.41 -8.72 -3.76
N ASN A 585 -23.63 -8.03 -4.89
CA ASN A 585 -22.57 -7.32 -5.62
C ASN A 585 -21.96 -6.20 -4.78
N THR A 586 -22.79 -5.40 -4.12
CA THR A 586 -22.30 -4.35 -3.23
C THR A 586 -21.45 -4.94 -2.11
N LEU A 587 -21.91 -6.02 -1.47
CA LEU A 587 -21.12 -6.68 -0.40
C LEU A 587 -19.82 -7.30 -0.91
N ALA A 588 -19.82 -7.86 -2.13
CA ALA A 588 -18.62 -8.39 -2.77
C ALA A 588 -17.55 -7.32 -3.01
N LEU A 589 -17.95 -6.09 -3.40
CA LEU A 589 -17.04 -4.95 -3.54
C LEU A 589 -16.58 -4.37 -2.19
N LEU A 590 -17.36 -4.60 -1.13
CA LEU A 590 -17.11 -4.11 0.23
C LEU A 590 -16.44 -5.13 1.16
N ILE A 591 -15.85 -6.21 0.64
CA ILE A 591 -15.09 -7.12 1.51
C ILE A 591 -13.94 -6.43 2.24
N THR A 592 -13.61 -6.93 3.42
CA THR A 592 -12.57 -6.36 4.30
C THR A 592 -11.85 -7.48 5.02
N ARG A 593 -10.52 -7.37 5.09
CA ARG A 593 -9.67 -8.26 5.91
C ARG A 593 -9.61 -7.84 7.37
N PHE A 594 -9.64 -6.53 7.64
CA PHE A 594 -9.46 -6.00 8.99
C PHE A 594 -10.69 -6.24 9.87
N SER A 595 -10.47 -6.86 11.03
CA SER A 595 -11.48 -7.08 12.06
C SER A 595 -11.71 -5.85 12.93
N GLY A 596 -10.65 -5.16 13.34
CA GLY A 596 -10.75 -4.09 14.33
C GLY A 596 -11.62 -2.90 13.89
N SER A 597 -11.33 -2.31 12.73
CA SER A 597 -12.07 -1.15 12.21
C SER A 597 -13.24 -1.50 11.29
N ALA A 598 -13.73 -2.75 11.33
CA ALA A 598 -14.80 -3.20 10.46
C ALA A 598 -16.02 -2.26 10.51
N PHE A 599 -16.36 -1.78 11.70
CA PHE A 599 -17.47 -0.86 11.91
C PHE A 599 -17.31 0.48 11.16
N GLN A 600 -16.27 1.25 11.48
CA GLN A 600 -16.03 2.56 10.86
C GLN A 600 -15.85 2.42 9.36
N LYS A 601 -15.14 1.39 8.90
CA LYS A 601 -14.99 1.09 7.48
C LYS A 601 -16.35 0.84 6.85
N ASN A 602 -17.25 0.08 7.48
CA ASN A 602 -18.61 -0.15 6.99
C ASN A 602 -19.46 1.11 6.95
N ILE A 603 -19.36 2.01 7.93
CA ILE A 603 -20.00 3.34 7.86
C ILE A 603 -19.44 4.13 6.68
N HIS A 604 -18.13 4.25 6.56
CA HIS A 604 -17.48 4.98 5.47
C HIS A 604 -17.89 4.41 4.11
N ARG A 605 -18.05 3.10 4.00
CA ARG A 605 -18.55 2.45 2.79
C ARG A 605 -20.00 2.76 2.53
N THR A 606 -20.86 2.66 3.55
CA THR A 606 -22.27 3.04 3.46
C THR A 606 -22.40 4.48 2.97
N LEU A 607 -21.68 5.40 3.61
CA LEU A 607 -21.67 6.81 3.24
C LEU A 607 -21.15 7.00 1.82
N GLY A 608 -20.05 6.35 1.44
CA GLY A 608 -19.47 6.43 0.10
C GLY A 608 -20.42 5.92 -0.99
N VAL A 609 -21.05 4.77 -0.80
CA VAL A 609 -22.01 4.21 -1.78
C VAL A 609 -23.29 5.04 -1.83
N LEU A 610 -23.83 5.47 -0.68
CA LEU A 610 -25.03 6.30 -0.63
C LEU A 610 -24.81 7.65 -1.30
N LEU A 611 -23.74 8.38 -0.94
CA LEU A 611 -23.40 9.67 -1.56
C LEU A 611 -23.09 9.49 -3.06
N GLY A 612 -22.37 8.41 -3.41
CA GLY A 612 -22.06 8.06 -4.79
C GLY A 612 -23.30 7.87 -5.64
N LYS A 613 -24.39 7.29 -5.12
CA LYS A 613 -25.65 7.14 -5.86
C LYS A 613 -26.56 8.36 -5.77
N PHE A 614 -26.61 9.02 -4.61
CA PHE A 614 -27.53 10.11 -4.34
C PHE A 614 -27.14 11.42 -5.04
N TRP A 615 -25.87 11.83 -4.98
CA TRP A 615 -25.44 13.10 -5.59
C TRP A 615 -25.64 13.15 -7.11
N PRO A 616 -25.34 12.10 -7.89
CA PRO A 616 -25.69 12.07 -9.31
C PRO A 616 -27.17 12.28 -9.61
N ILE A 617 -28.06 11.77 -8.76
CA ILE A 617 -29.52 11.95 -8.94
C ILE A 617 -29.88 13.43 -8.79
N LEU A 618 -29.30 14.12 -7.80
CA LEU A 618 -29.49 15.57 -7.62
C LEU A 618 -28.90 16.37 -8.79
N LEU A 619 -27.72 16.00 -9.26
CA LEU A 619 -27.08 16.62 -10.42
C LEU A 619 -27.93 16.43 -11.68
N LYS A 620 -28.41 15.21 -11.94
CA LYS A 620 -29.32 14.90 -13.06
C LYS A 620 -30.62 15.72 -12.94
N ALA A 621 -31.18 15.84 -11.75
CA ALA A 621 -32.37 16.66 -11.49
C ALA A 621 -32.17 18.13 -11.86
N SER A 622 -30.99 18.68 -11.58
CA SER A 622 -30.69 20.07 -11.94
C SER A 622 -30.63 20.30 -13.44
N TRP A 623 -30.34 19.28 -14.26
CA TRP A 623 -30.23 19.41 -15.73
C TRP A 623 -31.47 18.98 -16.49
N MET A 624 -32.51 18.48 -15.80
CA MET A 624 -33.75 18.07 -16.46
C MET A 624 -34.55 19.22 -17.06
N ALA A 625 -34.25 20.46 -16.68
CA ALA A 625 -34.83 21.65 -17.32
C ALA A 625 -34.46 21.78 -18.82
N TRP A 626 -33.43 21.07 -19.31
CA TRP A 626 -33.00 21.12 -20.70
C TRP A 626 -33.42 19.86 -21.48
N PRO A 627 -33.92 20.02 -22.73
CA PRO A 627 -34.34 18.89 -23.55
C PRO A 627 -33.15 17.98 -23.89
N CYS A 628 -33.39 16.68 -24.02
CA CYS A 628 -32.35 15.67 -24.27
C CYS A 628 -31.45 15.95 -25.46
N GLN A 629 -32.00 16.58 -26.51
CA GLN A 629 -31.28 16.86 -27.75
C GLN A 629 -30.42 18.14 -27.70
N SER A 630 -30.45 18.89 -26.61
CA SER A 630 -29.70 20.15 -26.50
C SER A 630 -28.21 19.88 -26.26
N ASN A 631 -27.35 20.54 -27.04
CA ASN A 631 -25.90 20.44 -26.84
C ASN A 631 -25.50 21.03 -25.48
N GLU A 632 -26.28 22.00 -24.99
CA GLU A 632 -26.12 22.66 -23.70
C GLU A 632 -26.21 21.65 -22.55
N ARG A 633 -27.17 20.71 -22.62
CA ARG A 633 -27.30 19.63 -21.62
C ARG A 633 -26.09 18.71 -21.63
N GLY A 634 -25.63 18.29 -22.81
CA GLY A 634 -24.44 17.44 -22.92
C GLY A 634 -23.18 18.12 -22.35
N VAL A 635 -22.99 19.42 -22.59
CA VAL A 635 -21.88 20.20 -22.01
C VAL A 635 -22.00 20.29 -20.48
N LEU A 636 -23.20 20.54 -19.96
CA LEU A 636 -23.44 20.63 -18.51
C LEU A 636 -23.22 19.28 -17.81
N GLN A 637 -23.63 18.18 -18.43
CA GLN A 637 -23.36 16.81 -18.00
C GLN A 637 -21.84 16.55 -17.91
N LEU A 638 -21.08 16.95 -18.94
CA LEU A 638 -19.62 16.79 -18.97
C LEU A 638 -18.92 17.60 -17.88
N ILE A 639 -19.26 18.88 -17.75
CA ILE A 639 -18.65 19.75 -16.73
C ILE A 639 -18.89 19.18 -15.33
N SER A 640 -20.10 18.66 -15.11
CA SER A 640 -20.48 18.13 -13.81
C SER A 640 -19.86 16.77 -13.51
N LEU A 641 -19.79 15.87 -14.50
CA LEU A 641 -19.05 14.61 -14.37
C LEU A 641 -17.56 14.90 -14.10
N PHE A 642 -16.96 15.83 -14.85
CA PHE A 642 -15.58 16.24 -14.64
C PHE A 642 -15.36 16.79 -13.23
N GLY A 643 -16.17 17.74 -12.79
CA GLY A 643 -16.07 18.35 -11.45
C GLY A 643 -16.29 17.33 -10.34
N PHE A 644 -17.29 16.45 -10.49
CA PHE A 644 -17.61 15.39 -9.53
C PHE A 644 -16.46 14.41 -9.35
N ILE A 645 -15.90 13.90 -10.45
CA ILE A 645 -14.79 12.95 -10.42
C ILE A 645 -13.49 13.63 -9.98
N ALA A 646 -13.23 14.87 -10.39
CA ALA A 646 -12.05 15.62 -9.99
C ALA A 646 -12.04 15.87 -8.47
N LEU A 647 -13.16 16.34 -7.91
CA LEU A 647 -13.28 16.61 -6.47
C LEU A 647 -13.16 15.32 -5.65
N SER A 648 -13.90 14.28 -6.04
CA SER A 648 -13.89 13.00 -5.33
C SER A 648 -12.51 12.32 -5.42
N SER A 649 -11.88 12.33 -6.61
CA SER A 649 -10.52 11.78 -6.77
C SER A 649 -9.48 12.60 -6.01
N TYR A 650 -9.65 13.92 -5.92
CA TYR A 650 -8.75 14.76 -5.12
C TYR A 650 -8.83 14.41 -3.63
N VAL A 651 -10.05 14.28 -3.08
CA VAL A 651 -10.23 13.83 -1.69
C VAL A 651 -9.67 12.43 -1.49
N TYR A 652 -9.85 11.54 -2.47
CA TYR A 652 -9.30 10.19 -2.46
C TYR A 652 -7.76 10.18 -2.28
N TYR A 653 -7.04 10.99 -3.06
CA TYR A 653 -5.58 11.04 -2.99
C TYR A 653 -5.02 11.94 -1.89
N SER A 654 -5.81 12.88 -1.36
CA SER A 654 -5.35 13.86 -0.38
C SER A 654 -5.62 13.47 1.07
N SER A 655 -6.77 12.83 1.36
CA SER A 655 -7.21 12.53 2.71
C SER A 655 -7.07 11.05 3.04
N LYS A 656 -6.28 10.71 4.06
CA LYS A 656 -6.18 9.32 4.54
C LYS A 656 -7.52 8.80 5.08
N GLN A 657 -8.24 9.63 5.85
CA GLN A 657 -9.50 9.27 6.51
C GLN A 657 -10.68 9.13 5.55
N PHE A 658 -10.82 10.08 4.61
CA PHE A 658 -11.93 10.11 3.66
C PHE A 658 -11.62 9.45 2.31
N SER A 659 -10.42 8.86 2.17
CA SER A 659 -9.97 8.22 0.92
C SER A 659 -10.99 7.20 0.40
N THR A 660 -11.39 6.26 1.26
CA THR A 660 -12.30 5.17 0.89
C THR A 660 -13.69 5.69 0.52
N ILE A 661 -14.20 6.67 1.27
CA ILE A 661 -15.49 7.31 0.99
C ILE A 661 -15.44 7.92 -0.41
N ALA A 662 -14.45 8.76 -0.68
CA ALA A 662 -14.36 9.51 -1.92
C ALA A 662 -14.12 8.60 -3.15
N CYS A 663 -13.35 7.52 -3.01
CA CYS A 663 -13.20 6.50 -4.05
C CYS A 663 -14.55 5.83 -4.38
N LEU A 664 -15.33 5.46 -3.36
CA LEU A 664 -16.66 4.87 -3.56
C LEU A 664 -17.66 5.88 -4.12
N VAL A 665 -17.63 7.14 -3.68
CA VAL A 665 -18.46 8.21 -4.25
C VAL A 665 -18.19 8.35 -5.74
N ALA A 666 -16.92 8.40 -6.13
CA ALA A 666 -16.53 8.45 -7.54
C ALA A 666 -16.98 7.18 -8.27
N GLY A 667 -16.63 5.99 -7.78
CA GLY A 667 -16.87 4.72 -8.48
C GLY A 667 -18.35 4.39 -8.67
N TYR A 668 -19.20 4.64 -7.67
CA TYR A 668 -20.65 4.42 -7.78
C TYR A 668 -21.37 5.60 -8.44
N GLY A 669 -20.79 6.80 -8.44
CA GLY A 669 -21.39 7.97 -9.06
C GLY A 669 -21.19 8.10 -10.56
N VAL A 670 -20.18 7.44 -11.12
CA VAL A 670 -19.95 7.37 -12.57
C VAL A 670 -21.18 6.84 -13.32
N TYR A 671 -21.75 5.73 -12.83
CA TYR A 671 -22.85 5.04 -13.52
C TYR A 671 -24.08 5.92 -13.73
N PRO A 672 -24.69 6.51 -12.68
CA PRO A 672 -25.87 7.34 -12.86
C PRO A 672 -25.61 8.64 -13.62
N LEU A 673 -24.37 9.16 -13.59
CA LEU A 673 -23.98 10.34 -14.37
C LEU A 673 -23.83 10.03 -15.86
N MET A 674 -23.38 8.82 -16.20
CA MET A 674 -23.16 8.37 -17.59
C MET A 674 -24.40 7.72 -18.23
N ILE A 675 -25.60 7.87 -17.68
CA ILE A 675 -26.81 7.35 -18.32
C ILE A 675 -27.17 8.25 -19.52
N PRO A 676 -27.36 7.68 -20.73
CA PRO A 676 -27.79 8.45 -21.89
C PRO A 676 -29.16 9.10 -21.64
N CYS A 677 -29.45 10.16 -22.39
CA CYS A 677 -30.74 10.82 -22.27
C CYS A 677 -31.80 10.04 -23.06
N GLU A 678 -32.62 9.26 -22.37
CA GLU A 678 -33.76 8.56 -22.97
C GLU A 678 -35.02 9.42 -22.90
N THR A 679 -35.75 9.54 -24.01
CA THR A 679 -36.99 10.34 -24.11
C THR A 679 -38.21 9.64 -23.53
N ASP A 680 -38.14 8.32 -23.32
CA ASP A 680 -39.33 7.47 -23.17
C ASP A 680 -39.49 6.89 -21.75
N VAL A 681 -38.47 7.00 -20.91
CA VAL A 681 -38.56 6.53 -19.52
C VAL A 681 -39.27 7.59 -18.68
N SER A 682 -40.47 7.25 -18.20
CA SER A 682 -41.19 8.10 -17.24
C SER A 682 -40.27 8.46 -16.07
N GLU A 683 -40.13 9.75 -15.78
CA GLU A 683 -39.20 10.25 -14.76
C GLU A 683 -39.41 9.55 -13.41
N ASP A 684 -40.67 9.32 -13.05
CA ASP A 684 -41.09 8.61 -11.84
C ASP A 684 -40.53 7.18 -11.76
N SER A 685 -40.52 6.44 -12.88
CA SER A 685 -39.98 5.09 -12.93
C SER A 685 -38.47 5.05 -12.71
N TYR A 686 -37.74 6.03 -13.25
CA TYR A 686 -36.29 6.15 -13.05
C TYR A 686 -35.95 6.43 -11.58
N TYR A 687 -36.60 7.43 -10.98
CA TYR A 687 -36.36 7.75 -9.57
C TYR A 687 -36.76 6.62 -8.64
N ALA A 688 -37.90 5.98 -8.90
CA ALA A 688 -38.34 4.82 -8.14
C ALA A 688 -37.32 3.67 -8.22
N ALA A 689 -36.79 3.36 -9.42
CA ALA A 689 -35.76 2.34 -9.58
C ALA A 689 -34.47 2.66 -8.81
N ARG A 690 -34.01 3.93 -8.85
CA ARG A 690 -32.81 4.36 -8.12
C ARG A 690 -33.02 4.38 -6.60
N TYR A 691 -34.21 4.72 -6.14
CA TYR A 691 -34.54 4.65 -4.71
C TYR A 691 -34.59 3.21 -4.21
N LYS A 692 -35.16 2.27 -4.99
CA LYS A 692 -35.10 0.83 -4.69
C LYS A 692 -33.66 0.35 -4.60
N GLU A 693 -32.81 0.74 -5.54
CA GLU A 693 -31.38 0.40 -5.56
C GLU A 693 -30.65 0.91 -4.30
N ILE A 694 -30.89 2.15 -3.88
CA ILE A 694 -30.36 2.72 -2.64
C ILE A 694 -30.84 1.92 -1.43
N GLY A 695 -32.13 1.61 -1.34
CA GLY A 695 -32.70 0.83 -0.25
C GLY A 695 -32.11 -0.59 -0.16
N GLN A 696 -31.93 -1.27 -1.30
CA GLN A 696 -31.27 -2.58 -1.36
C GLN A 696 -29.83 -2.53 -0.83
N VAL A 697 -29.06 -1.51 -1.24
CA VAL A 697 -27.69 -1.29 -0.73
C VAL A 697 -27.68 -1.06 0.77
N THR A 698 -28.56 -0.19 1.29
CA THR A 698 -28.63 0.09 2.73
C THR A 698 -28.96 -1.18 3.53
N VAL A 699 -29.94 -1.97 3.07
CA VAL A 699 -30.30 -3.23 3.73
C VAL A 699 -29.14 -4.22 3.69
N ALA A 700 -28.45 -4.35 2.57
CA ALA A 700 -27.29 -5.23 2.44
C ALA A 700 -26.19 -4.88 3.46
N ILE A 701 -25.86 -3.60 3.60
CA ILE A 701 -24.82 -3.17 4.54
C ILE A 701 -25.28 -3.29 6.00
N MET A 702 -26.55 -3.01 6.30
CA MET A 702 -27.12 -3.27 7.64
C MET A 702 -27.06 -4.76 8.00
N LEU A 703 -27.33 -5.64 7.03
CA LEU A 703 -27.23 -7.08 7.22
C LEU A 703 -25.78 -7.51 7.46
N GLN A 704 -24.83 -7.02 6.65
CA GLN A 704 -23.40 -7.25 6.87
C GLN A 704 -23.01 -6.77 8.27
N PHE A 705 -23.43 -5.58 8.67
CA PHE A 705 -23.14 -5.02 9.99
C PHE A 705 -23.68 -5.90 11.13
N CYS A 706 -24.92 -6.39 11.02
CA CYS A 706 -25.50 -7.28 12.03
C CYS A 706 -24.74 -8.61 12.13
N ILE A 707 -24.40 -9.21 10.99
CA ILE A 707 -23.68 -10.49 10.94
C ILE A 707 -22.24 -10.31 11.46
N GLU A 708 -21.54 -9.27 11.03
CA GLU A 708 -20.20 -8.98 11.52
C GLU A 708 -20.20 -8.72 13.01
N SER A 709 -21.14 -7.93 13.53
CA SER A 709 -21.28 -7.67 14.96
C SER A 709 -21.56 -8.95 15.76
N ALA A 710 -22.36 -9.88 15.21
CA ALA A 710 -22.62 -11.17 15.83
C ALA A 710 -21.40 -12.11 15.82
N LEU A 711 -20.54 -12.02 14.79
CA LEU A 711 -19.33 -12.83 14.66
C LEU A 711 -18.10 -12.22 15.36
N HIS A 712 -18.16 -10.94 15.75
CA HIS A 712 -17.03 -10.24 16.35
C HIS A 712 -16.95 -10.50 17.86
N ALA A 713 -16.14 -11.48 18.25
CA ALA A 713 -15.97 -11.83 19.66
C ALA A 713 -14.94 -10.97 20.42
N THR A 714 -14.06 -10.23 19.72
CA THR A 714 -12.92 -9.53 20.34
C THR A 714 -12.86 -8.07 19.92
N SER A 715 -12.75 -7.14 20.87
CA SER A 715 -12.60 -5.71 20.56
C SER A 715 -11.27 -5.41 19.83
N PRO A 716 -11.19 -4.32 19.06
CA PRO A 716 -9.95 -3.90 18.39
C PRO A 716 -8.83 -3.62 19.40
N ALA A 717 -9.20 -3.02 20.54
CA ALA A 717 -8.30 -2.78 21.68
C ALA A 717 -7.70 -4.10 22.21
N GLU A 718 -8.51 -5.13 22.43
CA GLU A 718 -7.99 -6.43 22.90
C GLU A 718 -7.06 -7.09 21.87
N LEU A 719 -7.35 -6.95 20.58
CA LEU A 719 -6.46 -7.45 19.53
C LEU A 719 -5.13 -6.69 19.52
N ALA A 720 -5.16 -5.37 19.70
CA ALA A 720 -3.98 -4.52 19.81
C ALA A 720 -3.11 -4.93 21.02
N ILE A 721 -3.72 -5.08 22.19
CA ILE A 721 -3.07 -5.58 23.41
C ILE A 721 -2.46 -6.96 23.18
N LYS A 722 -3.20 -7.89 22.56
CA LYS A 722 -2.70 -9.25 22.28
C LYS A 722 -1.47 -9.24 21.36
N LYS A 723 -1.42 -8.36 20.36
CA LYS A 723 -0.23 -8.22 19.49
C LYS A 723 0.96 -7.63 20.24
N MET A 724 0.72 -6.67 21.12
CA MET A 724 1.73 -6.14 22.03
C MET A 724 2.25 -7.22 23.01
N GLU A 725 1.38 -8.07 23.56
CA GLU A 725 1.77 -9.23 24.38
C GLU A 725 2.64 -10.22 23.61
N GLN A 726 2.31 -10.49 22.34
CA GLN A 726 3.14 -11.34 21.47
C GLN A 726 4.53 -10.74 21.25
N ALA A 727 4.61 -9.42 21.03
CA ALA A 727 5.90 -8.72 20.93
C ALA A 727 6.73 -8.85 22.22
N VAL A 728 6.11 -8.58 23.38
CA VAL A 728 6.76 -8.71 24.70
C VAL A 728 7.20 -10.15 24.97
N ALA A 729 6.37 -11.14 24.63
CA ALA A 729 6.71 -12.55 24.79
C ALA A 729 7.92 -12.96 23.93
N SER A 730 7.98 -12.50 22.67
CA SER A 730 9.13 -12.72 21.80
C SER A 730 10.40 -12.05 22.34
N LEU A 731 10.32 -10.78 22.77
CA LEU A 731 11.47 -10.09 23.38
C LEU A 731 11.95 -10.82 24.65
N ARG A 732 11.03 -11.23 25.52
CA ARG A 732 11.36 -11.98 26.75
C ARG A 732 12.03 -13.31 26.43
N GLN A 733 11.57 -14.03 25.41
CA GLN A 733 12.22 -15.25 24.94
C GLN A 733 13.62 -14.96 24.39
N GLY A 734 13.77 -13.87 23.64
CA GLY A 734 15.06 -13.42 23.13
C GLY A 734 16.07 -13.13 24.24
N PHE A 735 15.69 -12.30 25.23
CA PHE A 735 16.53 -12.02 26.40
C PHE A 735 16.81 -13.27 27.23
N ARG A 736 15.84 -14.17 27.38
CA ARG A 736 16.06 -15.44 28.06
C ARG A 736 17.11 -16.29 27.34
N GLY A 737 17.05 -16.38 26.01
CA GLY A 737 18.08 -17.03 25.21
C GLY A 737 19.47 -16.43 25.45
N PHE A 738 19.57 -15.11 25.60
CA PHE A 738 20.84 -14.45 25.94
C PHE A 738 21.39 -14.92 27.29
N PHE A 739 20.56 -14.93 28.34
CA PHE A 739 20.98 -15.37 29.67
C PHE A 739 21.28 -16.88 29.74
N GLU A 740 20.63 -17.70 28.91
CA GLU A 740 20.86 -19.15 28.82
C GLU A 740 22.05 -19.52 27.92
N GLY A 741 22.57 -18.55 27.15
CA GLY A 741 23.64 -18.78 26.18
C GLY A 741 23.18 -19.46 24.89
N ASP A 742 21.91 -19.34 24.54
CA ASP A 742 21.27 -19.96 23.37
C ASP A 742 20.94 -18.91 22.29
N LEU A 743 21.73 -18.93 21.21
CA LEU A 743 21.55 -18.03 20.06
C LEU A 743 20.26 -18.31 19.27
N GLU A 744 19.79 -19.55 19.20
CA GLU A 744 18.54 -19.86 18.48
C GLU A 744 17.35 -19.24 19.21
N SER A 745 17.32 -19.38 20.53
CA SER A 745 16.31 -18.71 21.37
C SER A 745 16.41 -17.19 21.34
N MET A 746 17.61 -16.62 21.25
CA MET A 746 17.78 -15.17 21.04
C MET A 746 17.15 -14.72 19.70
N ALA A 747 17.31 -15.48 18.62
CA ALA A 747 16.76 -15.11 17.31
C ALA A 747 15.23 -14.96 17.31
N GLU A 748 14.52 -15.65 18.21
CA GLU A 748 13.07 -15.48 18.40
C GLU A 748 12.67 -14.06 18.81
N GLY A 749 13.54 -13.34 19.53
CA GLY A 749 13.32 -11.93 19.91
C GLY A 749 13.24 -10.99 18.71
N LEU A 750 13.87 -11.34 17.58
CA LEU A 750 13.81 -10.54 16.35
C LEU A 750 12.41 -10.52 15.72
N LYS A 751 11.56 -11.51 16.04
CA LYS A 751 10.16 -11.56 15.55
C LYS A 751 9.28 -10.47 16.15
N ALA A 752 9.70 -9.85 17.26
CA ALA A 752 8.97 -8.78 17.91
C ALA A 752 8.70 -7.58 16.98
N ASP A 753 9.58 -7.33 16.00
CA ASP A 753 9.40 -6.27 15.01
C ASP A 753 8.07 -6.39 14.25
N GLY A 754 7.76 -7.59 13.76
CA GLY A 754 6.50 -7.85 13.06
C GLY A 754 5.28 -7.62 13.94
N TYR A 755 5.34 -8.08 15.20
CA TYR A 755 4.25 -7.90 16.15
C TYR A 755 4.05 -6.43 16.57
N LEU A 756 5.12 -5.66 16.73
CA LEU A 756 5.02 -4.22 17.04
C LEU A 756 4.45 -3.42 15.88
N VAL A 757 4.83 -3.73 14.63
CA VAL A 757 4.24 -3.11 13.44
C VAL A 757 2.74 -3.43 13.34
N GLU A 758 2.34 -4.67 13.60
CA GLU A 758 0.93 -5.06 13.67
C GLU A 758 0.18 -4.35 14.81
N ALA A 759 0.76 -4.30 16.00
CA ALA A 759 0.20 -3.63 17.18
C ALA A 759 0.01 -2.13 16.94
N ARG A 760 0.97 -1.45 16.31
CA ARG A 760 0.87 -0.04 15.93
C ARG A 760 -0.19 0.21 14.85
N SER A 761 -0.34 -0.71 13.90
CA SER A 761 -1.39 -0.61 12.88
C SER A 761 -2.81 -0.67 13.48
N LEU A 762 -2.98 -1.44 14.56
CA LEU A 762 -4.24 -1.58 15.29
C LEU A 762 -4.54 -0.40 16.22
N ALA A 763 -3.52 0.39 16.61
CA ALA A 763 -3.69 1.54 17.50
C ALA A 763 -4.76 2.52 16.99
N THR A 764 -4.72 2.82 15.68
CA THR A 764 -5.69 3.72 15.04
C THR A 764 -7.12 3.17 15.05
N GLU A 765 -7.28 1.84 15.09
CA GLU A 765 -8.59 1.17 15.15
C GLU A 765 -9.10 1.04 16.59
N ALA A 766 -8.20 1.08 17.57
CA ALA A 766 -8.51 1.03 18.99
C ALA A 766 -8.83 2.42 19.58
N ASP A 767 -8.75 3.49 18.78
CA ASP A 767 -9.04 4.85 19.24
C ASP A 767 -10.47 4.96 19.80
N PRO A 768 -10.65 5.38 21.06
CA PRO A 768 -11.98 5.52 21.66
C PRO A 768 -12.88 6.49 20.88
N ASN A 769 -12.31 7.48 20.20
CA ASN A 769 -13.06 8.44 19.39
C ASN A 769 -13.64 7.83 18.10
N MET A 770 -13.15 6.65 17.69
CA MET A 770 -13.66 5.93 16.53
C MET A 770 -14.77 4.94 16.89
N GLN A 771 -15.01 4.70 18.19
CA GLN A 771 -16.09 3.83 18.65
C GLN A 771 -17.43 4.58 18.60
N LEU A 772 -18.40 4.06 17.84
CA LEU A 772 -19.72 4.72 17.73
C LEU A 772 -20.54 4.62 19.02
N ALA A 773 -20.45 3.48 19.70
CA ALA A 773 -21.17 3.21 20.93
C ALA A 773 -20.26 2.36 21.84
N PRO A 774 -19.38 2.99 22.64
CA PRO A 774 -18.53 2.27 23.61
C PRO A 774 -19.34 1.54 24.69
N GLY A 775 -20.64 1.83 24.80
CA GLY A 775 -21.51 1.24 25.81
C GLY A 775 -21.10 1.73 27.20
N TRP A 776 -20.94 0.80 28.13
CA TRP A 776 -20.58 1.06 29.53
C TRP A 776 -19.09 0.82 29.80
N GLN A 777 -18.28 0.72 28.73
CA GLN A 777 -16.84 0.49 28.84
C GLN A 777 -16.12 1.84 28.92
N ALA A 778 -15.16 1.93 29.84
CA ALA A 778 -14.21 3.03 29.89
C ALA A 778 -13.43 3.14 28.57
N PRO A 779 -13.06 4.36 28.15
CA PRO A 779 -12.32 4.56 26.91
C PRO A 779 -10.97 3.84 26.95
N PHE A 780 -10.58 3.25 25.83
CA PHE A 780 -9.27 2.64 25.70
C PHE A 780 -8.17 3.69 25.90
N LYS A 781 -7.18 3.38 26.74
CA LYS A 781 -6.04 4.24 27.10
C LYS A 781 -5.03 4.32 25.96
N LEU A 782 -5.45 4.92 24.85
CA LEU A 782 -4.68 4.97 23.60
C LEU A 782 -3.33 5.67 23.76
N ARG A 783 -3.26 6.70 24.62
CA ARG A 783 -2.02 7.41 24.91
C ARG A 783 -1.00 6.48 25.57
N LEU A 784 -1.35 5.86 26.68
CA LEU A 784 -0.51 4.87 27.36
C LEU A 784 -0.06 3.78 26.38
N TYR A 785 -1.00 3.22 25.61
CA TYR A 785 -0.69 2.19 24.62
C TYR A 785 0.35 2.64 23.59
N ASN A 786 0.18 3.81 22.97
CA ASN A 786 1.14 4.32 21.97
C ASN A 786 2.50 4.61 22.59
N MET A 787 2.54 5.24 23.78
CA MET A 787 3.80 5.51 24.47
C MET A 787 4.52 4.22 24.85
N SER A 788 3.80 3.21 25.33
CA SER A 788 4.39 1.90 25.61
C SER A 788 4.88 1.19 24.35
N LEU A 789 4.21 1.34 23.20
CA LEU A 789 4.72 0.83 21.93
C LEU A 789 6.02 1.53 21.49
N ASP A 790 6.13 2.85 21.70
CA ASP A 790 7.35 3.61 21.43
C ASP A 790 8.50 3.08 22.29
N VAL A 791 8.28 2.89 23.59
CA VAL A 791 9.28 2.33 24.53
C VAL A 791 9.63 0.87 24.19
N LEU A 792 8.65 0.05 23.77
CA LEU A 792 8.94 -1.33 23.31
C LEU A 792 9.75 -1.36 22.00
N GLU A 793 9.59 -0.37 21.12
CA GLU A 793 10.46 -0.24 19.93
C GLU A 793 11.90 0.09 20.33
N GLU A 794 12.10 0.87 21.39
CA GLU A 794 13.41 1.17 21.98
C GLU A 794 14.03 -0.08 22.62
N ILE A 795 13.29 -0.81 23.46
CA ILE A 795 13.72 -2.11 24.03
C ILE A 795 14.08 -3.11 22.93
N LYS A 796 13.27 -3.19 21.86
CA LYS A 796 13.56 -4.04 20.70
C LYS A 796 14.85 -3.62 20.01
N SER A 797 15.08 -2.31 19.88
CA SER A 797 16.32 -1.82 19.30
C SER A 797 17.54 -2.21 20.13
N ASP A 798 17.46 -2.03 21.45
CA ASP A 798 18.54 -2.45 22.36
C ASP A 798 18.76 -3.96 22.27
N PHE A 799 17.68 -4.75 22.19
CA PHE A 799 17.77 -6.20 21.96
C PHE A 799 18.48 -6.54 20.63
N VAL A 800 18.21 -5.81 19.56
CA VAL A 800 18.90 -5.99 18.27
C VAL A 800 20.38 -5.66 18.39
N MET A 801 20.74 -4.64 19.17
CA MET A 801 22.14 -4.30 19.45
C MET A 801 22.84 -5.38 20.27
N LEU A 802 22.16 -5.90 21.30
CA LEU A 802 22.60 -7.03 22.11
C LEU A 802 22.84 -8.28 21.25
N TRP A 803 21.87 -8.63 20.39
CA TRP A 803 21.98 -9.73 19.43
C TRP A 803 23.18 -9.54 18.49
N THR A 804 23.32 -8.33 17.93
CA THR A 804 24.40 -8.00 17.01
C THR A 804 25.76 -8.12 17.67
N ALA A 805 25.91 -7.62 18.91
CA ALA A 805 27.13 -7.75 19.68
C ALA A 805 27.46 -9.22 19.98
N CYS A 806 26.46 -10.07 20.24
CA CYS A 806 26.66 -11.48 20.52
C CYS A 806 27.02 -12.31 19.28
N LEU A 807 26.65 -11.90 18.06
CA LEU A 807 26.86 -12.70 16.85
C LEU A 807 28.31 -12.59 16.33
N ASP A 808 28.93 -13.72 16.00
CA ASP A 808 30.24 -13.74 15.32
C ASP A 808 30.07 -13.43 13.83
N HIS A 809 30.60 -12.29 13.37
CA HIS A 809 30.39 -11.81 12.00
C HIS A 809 31.26 -12.49 10.93
N ASP A 810 32.27 -13.27 11.35
CA ASP A 810 33.24 -13.96 10.48
C ASP A 810 32.98 -15.48 10.39
N SER A 811 31.84 -15.98 10.90
CA SER A 811 31.53 -17.43 10.90
C SER A 811 31.42 -17.99 9.47
N PRO A 812 32.29 -18.93 9.05
CA PRO A 812 32.36 -19.41 7.67
C PRO A 812 31.24 -20.39 7.26
N GLU A 813 30.43 -20.89 8.20
CA GLU A 813 29.47 -21.98 7.95
C GLU A 813 28.00 -21.54 7.97
N GLY A 814 27.71 -20.23 8.10
CA GLY A 814 26.34 -19.70 8.11
C GLY A 814 25.52 -20.07 9.35
N GLU A 815 26.03 -20.95 10.21
CA GLU A 815 25.49 -21.18 11.55
C GLU A 815 25.89 -20.02 12.48
N PRO A 816 24.92 -19.45 13.22
CA PRO A 816 25.19 -18.37 14.16
C PRO A 816 26.03 -18.92 15.32
N SER A 817 27.23 -18.36 15.50
CA SER A 817 28.14 -18.67 16.60
C SER A 817 28.41 -17.41 17.44
N SER A 818 28.86 -17.60 18.68
CA SER A 818 29.24 -16.52 19.57
C SER A 818 30.41 -16.91 20.47
N GLU A 819 31.51 -16.16 20.38
CA GLU A 819 32.63 -16.28 21.30
C GLU A 819 32.37 -15.58 22.66
N ILE A 820 31.51 -14.55 22.69
CA ILE A 820 31.29 -13.74 23.90
C ILE A 820 30.09 -14.17 24.74
N LEU A 821 29.12 -14.87 24.14
CA LEU A 821 27.89 -15.26 24.81
C LEU A 821 28.11 -16.27 25.95
N PRO A 822 28.95 -17.33 25.81
CA PRO A 822 29.21 -18.23 26.93
C PRO A 822 29.86 -17.53 28.13
N PRO A 823 30.94 -16.71 27.97
CA PRO A 823 31.50 -15.95 29.08
C PRO A 823 30.51 -14.98 29.77
N LEU A 824 29.56 -14.40 29.01
CA LEU A 824 28.53 -13.52 29.56
C LEU A 824 27.46 -14.30 30.34
N SER A 825 26.89 -15.35 29.74
CA SER A 825 25.82 -16.17 30.34
C SER A 825 26.30 -16.99 31.54
N GLU A 826 27.55 -17.44 31.53
CA GLU A 826 28.13 -18.20 32.65
C GLU A 826 28.52 -17.31 33.84
N ASN A 827 28.62 -15.99 33.64
CA ASN A 827 29.03 -15.05 34.67
C ASN A 827 28.04 -15.05 35.86
N PRO A 828 28.50 -15.24 37.11
CA PRO A 828 27.62 -15.24 38.27
C PRO A 828 26.80 -13.96 38.46
N ALA A 829 27.37 -12.79 38.14
CA ALA A 829 26.66 -11.52 38.24
C ALA A 829 25.53 -11.42 37.20
N MET A 830 25.74 -11.97 35.99
CA MET A 830 24.72 -12.02 34.95
C MET A 830 23.58 -12.98 35.30
N LYS A 831 23.89 -14.11 35.94
CA LYS A 831 22.87 -15.06 36.45
C LYS A 831 22.02 -14.46 37.57
N ASP A 832 22.64 -13.72 38.48
CA ASP A 832 21.94 -13.00 39.54
C ASP A 832 21.03 -11.90 38.95
N LEU A 833 21.54 -11.11 37.99
CA LEU A 833 20.76 -10.13 37.26
C LEU A 833 19.58 -10.78 36.52
N HIS A 834 19.78 -11.92 35.86
CA HIS A 834 18.71 -12.67 35.18
C HIS A 834 17.56 -13.02 36.13
N GLN A 835 17.89 -13.52 37.33
CA GLN A 835 16.89 -13.91 38.32
C GLN A 835 16.09 -12.70 38.81
N ARG A 836 16.74 -11.56 39.05
CA ARG A 836 16.08 -10.30 39.43
C ARG A 836 15.20 -9.75 38.30
N LEU A 837 15.76 -9.66 37.09
CA LEU A 837 15.12 -9.04 35.94
C LEU A 837 13.89 -9.84 35.48
N THR A 838 13.96 -11.16 35.43
CA THR A 838 12.85 -12.00 34.93
C THR A 838 11.56 -11.78 35.73
N GLY A 839 11.67 -11.71 37.06
CA GLY A 839 10.53 -11.41 37.93
C GLY A 839 10.03 -9.97 37.77
N HIS A 840 10.97 -9.02 37.64
CA HIS A 840 10.67 -7.59 37.51
C HIS A 840 9.97 -7.27 36.19
N THR A 841 10.51 -7.70 35.05
CA THR A 841 9.90 -7.53 33.71
C THR A 841 8.51 -8.14 33.64
N GLN A 842 8.32 -9.34 34.19
CA GLN A 842 7.01 -9.99 34.19
C GLN A 842 5.97 -9.15 34.95
N LYS A 843 6.33 -8.66 36.14
CA LYS A 843 5.43 -7.82 36.94
C LYS A 843 5.06 -6.51 36.24
N ILE A 844 6.03 -5.80 35.64
CA ILE A 844 5.77 -4.55 34.90
C ILE A 844 4.80 -4.80 33.74
N MET A 845 5.08 -5.83 32.93
CA MET A 845 4.27 -6.14 31.77
C MET A 845 2.88 -6.62 32.15
N ASP A 846 2.74 -7.42 33.22
CA ASP A 846 1.44 -7.81 33.76
C ASP A 846 0.64 -6.59 34.25
N CYS A 847 1.29 -5.65 34.92
CA CYS A 847 0.66 -4.40 35.35
C CYS A 847 0.25 -3.53 34.16
N LEU A 848 1.09 -3.42 33.13
CA LEU A 848 0.78 -2.71 31.88
C LEU A 848 -0.47 -3.30 31.22
N PHE A 849 -0.50 -4.61 31.01
CA PHE A 849 -1.61 -5.26 30.33
C PHE A 849 -2.89 -5.26 31.17
N LYS A 850 -2.80 -5.39 32.50
CA LYS A 850 -3.96 -5.17 33.39
C LYS A 850 -4.48 -3.74 33.28
N THR A 851 -3.58 -2.74 33.23
CA THR A 851 -3.94 -1.32 33.12
C THR A 851 -4.60 -1.01 31.78
N LEU A 852 -4.11 -1.58 30.68
CA LEU A 852 -4.67 -1.42 29.33
C LEU A 852 -6.01 -2.15 29.15
N ARG A 853 -6.22 -3.30 29.82
CA ARG A 853 -7.48 -4.04 29.82
C ARG A 853 -8.52 -3.51 30.80
N HIS A 854 -8.15 -2.54 31.65
CA HIS A 854 -9.07 -1.93 32.59
C HIS A 854 -10.16 -1.16 31.84
N THR A 855 -11.35 -1.74 31.80
CA THR A 855 -12.50 -1.25 31.02
C THR A 855 -13.62 -0.71 31.89
N HIS A 856 -13.43 -0.66 33.21
CA HIS A 856 -14.42 -0.14 34.15
C HIS A 856 -14.09 1.30 34.51
N GLU A 857 -15.12 2.12 34.72
CA GLU A 857 -14.98 3.50 35.23
C GLU A 857 -14.54 3.53 36.72
N THR A 858 -14.38 2.37 37.35
CA THR A 858 -13.82 2.29 38.70
C THR A 858 -12.34 2.68 38.68
N PRO A 859 -11.79 3.23 39.77
CA PRO A 859 -10.35 3.42 39.88
C PRO A 859 -9.61 2.10 39.65
N LEU A 860 -8.38 2.21 39.14
CA LEU A 860 -7.45 1.08 39.04
C LEU A 860 -7.28 0.43 40.42
N ASP A 861 -7.17 -0.89 40.43
CA ASP A 861 -6.93 -1.64 41.67
C ASP A 861 -5.66 -1.12 42.35
N SER A 862 -5.77 -0.74 43.63
CA SER A 862 -4.63 -0.27 44.42
C SER A 862 -3.51 -1.29 44.44
N GLU A 863 -3.82 -2.60 44.33
CA GLU A 863 -2.81 -3.65 44.23
C GLU A 863 -1.91 -3.49 42.99
N ILE A 864 -2.46 -3.07 41.85
CA ILE A 864 -1.66 -2.83 40.63
C ILE A 864 -0.72 -1.66 40.87
N LEU A 865 -1.23 -0.57 41.46
CA LEU A 865 -0.42 0.62 41.74
C LEU A 865 0.67 0.31 42.75
N ASP A 866 0.34 -0.35 43.86
CA ASP A 866 1.29 -0.76 44.89
C ASP A 866 2.36 -1.70 44.29
N THR A 867 1.98 -2.59 43.38
CA THR A 867 2.93 -3.46 42.67
C THR A 867 3.85 -2.66 41.76
N VAL A 868 3.32 -1.74 40.95
CA VAL A 868 4.14 -0.91 40.03
C VAL A 868 5.06 0.00 40.82
N VAL A 869 4.59 0.55 41.94
CA VAL A 869 5.36 1.40 42.85
C VAL A 869 6.45 0.60 43.56
N ASP A 870 6.15 -0.59 44.09
CA ASP A 870 7.14 -1.50 44.70
C ASP A 870 8.22 -1.90 43.68
N VAL A 871 7.78 -2.22 42.46
CA VAL A 871 8.67 -2.56 41.35
C VAL A 871 9.51 -1.35 40.93
N SER A 872 8.93 -0.16 40.81
CA SER A 872 9.65 1.08 40.48
C SER A 872 10.66 1.47 41.56
N TYR A 873 10.33 1.31 42.85
CA TYR A 873 11.29 1.55 43.95
C TYR A 873 12.38 0.48 44.04
N SER A 874 12.17 -0.70 43.45
CA SER A 874 13.21 -1.72 43.32
C SER A 874 14.22 -1.43 42.18
N ALA A 875 14.22 -0.22 41.60
CA ALA A 875 15.05 0.25 40.47
C ALA A 875 16.57 0.02 40.61
N ASP A 876 17.09 -0.38 41.78
CA ASP A 876 18.43 -0.95 41.89
C ASP A 876 18.53 -2.40 41.34
N VAL A 877 17.74 -2.74 40.30
CA VAL A 877 17.82 -4.05 39.62
C VAL A 877 19.23 -4.27 39.08
N PHE A 878 19.88 -3.19 38.63
CA PHE A 878 21.28 -3.20 38.21
C PHE A 878 22.04 -2.01 38.79
N SER A 879 22.34 -2.11 40.10
CA SER A 879 23.08 -1.09 40.83
C SER A 879 24.45 -0.77 40.19
N GLU A 880 24.96 0.44 40.40
CA GLU A 880 26.29 0.81 39.89
C GLU A 880 27.40 -0.12 40.41
N GLU A 881 27.26 -0.67 41.61
CA GLU A 881 28.20 -1.62 42.19
C GLU A 881 28.15 -2.98 41.46
N ASP A 882 26.95 -3.47 41.13
CA ASP A 882 26.77 -4.70 40.35
C ASP A 882 27.33 -4.54 38.93
N ARG A 883 27.10 -3.38 38.31
CA ARG A 883 27.69 -2.99 37.03
C ARG A 883 29.21 -3.04 37.11
N ASP A 884 29.81 -2.30 38.02
CA ASP A 884 31.27 -2.27 38.22
C ASP A 884 31.85 -3.67 38.45
N ARG A 885 31.16 -4.48 39.25
CA ARG A 885 31.57 -5.87 39.53
C ARG A 885 31.53 -6.73 38.28
N LEU A 886 30.48 -6.59 37.46
CA LEU A 886 30.35 -7.30 36.19
C LEU A 886 31.47 -6.91 35.22
N TYR A 887 31.71 -5.61 35.02
CA TYR A 887 32.76 -5.09 34.14
C TYR A 887 34.16 -5.59 34.57
N ARG A 888 34.47 -5.57 35.87
CA ARG A 888 35.74 -6.10 36.41
C ARG A 888 35.87 -7.61 36.23
N SER A 889 34.78 -8.36 36.45
CA SER A 889 34.77 -9.82 36.27
C SER A 889 34.99 -10.21 34.81
N LEU A 890 34.32 -9.54 33.87
CA LEU A 890 34.44 -9.85 32.45
C LEU A 890 35.79 -9.44 31.89
N THR A 891 36.37 -8.33 32.35
CA THR A 891 37.73 -7.92 32.01
C THR A 891 38.77 -9.00 32.34
N THR A 892 38.53 -9.78 33.40
CA THR A 892 39.44 -10.86 33.81
C THR A 892 39.21 -12.16 33.03
N ASN A 893 37.97 -12.43 32.64
CA ASN A 893 37.54 -13.72 32.09
C ASN A 893 37.50 -13.77 30.56
N LEU A 894 37.34 -12.62 29.88
CA LEU A 894 37.31 -12.61 28.43
C LEU A 894 38.70 -12.86 27.84
N PRO A 895 38.78 -13.62 26.75
CA PRO A 895 40.05 -13.93 26.11
C PRO A 895 40.73 -12.64 25.66
N VAL A 896 41.99 -12.45 26.09
CA VAL A 896 42.85 -11.39 25.56
C VAL A 896 43.16 -11.76 24.11
N MET A 897 42.56 -11.04 23.17
CA MET A 897 42.75 -11.27 21.74
C MET A 897 44.24 -11.14 21.37
N THR A 898 44.78 -12.18 20.74
CA THR A 898 46.12 -12.13 20.15
C THR A 898 46.15 -11.13 18.98
N LYS A 899 47.24 -10.38 18.83
CA LYS A 899 47.41 -9.26 17.88
C LYS A 899 47.07 -9.53 16.39
N ASN A 900 46.83 -10.77 15.97
CA ASN A 900 46.81 -11.17 14.56
C ASN A 900 45.42 -11.55 13.98
N LYS A 901 44.29 -11.37 14.68
CA LYS A 901 42.99 -11.92 14.22
C LYS A 901 41.90 -10.95 13.76
N PRO A 902 41.46 -9.92 14.51
CA PRO A 902 40.30 -9.15 14.09
C PRO A 902 40.67 -8.05 13.08
N VAL A 903 39.83 -7.90 12.07
CA VAL A 903 39.91 -6.87 11.03
C VAL A 903 39.21 -5.57 11.48
N SER A 904 38.23 -5.67 12.38
CA SER A 904 37.39 -4.55 12.81
C SER A 904 37.09 -4.55 14.32
N VAL A 905 36.64 -3.41 14.85
CA VAL A 905 36.17 -3.26 16.25
C VAL A 905 34.97 -4.17 16.54
N VAL A 906 34.17 -4.47 15.51
CA VAL A 906 32.99 -5.35 15.63
C VAL A 906 33.39 -6.77 16.03
N ASN A 907 34.60 -7.19 15.68
CA ASN A 907 35.14 -8.52 16.01
C ASN A 907 35.96 -8.52 17.31
N ASP A 908 36.09 -7.37 17.98
CA ASP A 908 36.80 -7.29 19.26
C ASP A 908 35.88 -7.74 20.42
N PRO A 909 36.23 -8.81 21.16
CA PRO A 909 35.35 -9.39 22.17
C PRO A 909 35.12 -8.45 23.35
N GLN A 910 36.04 -7.53 23.66
CA GLN A 910 35.86 -6.56 24.74
C GLN A 910 34.88 -5.47 24.33
N ALA A 911 35.02 -4.95 23.11
CA ALA A 911 34.05 -4.00 22.56
C ALA A 911 32.65 -4.61 22.48
N ARG A 912 32.52 -5.84 21.95
CA ARG A 912 31.25 -6.57 21.87
C ARG A 912 30.62 -6.82 23.24
N ALA A 913 31.40 -7.27 24.22
CA ALA A 913 30.90 -7.46 25.57
C ALA A 913 30.45 -6.14 26.22
N THR A 914 31.19 -5.05 26.00
CA THR A 914 30.79 -3.70 26.45
C THR A 914 29.44 -3.29 25.86
N VAL A 915 29.29 -3.44 24.54
CA VAL A 915 28.05 -3.12 23.82
C VAL A 915 26.89 -3.99 24.29
N ALA A 916 27.13 -5.29 24.51
CA ALA A 916 26.10 -6.21 25.01
C ALA A 916 25.60 -5.79 26.40
N ILE A 917 26.51 -5.44 27.33
CA ILE A 917 26.13 -4.97 28.66
C ILE A 917 25.38 -3.64 28.56
N ARG A 918 25.88 -2.70 27.76
CA ARG A 918 25.22 -1.39 27.60
C ARG A 918 23.83 -1.50 26.98
N ALA A 919 23.66 -2.36 25.98
CA ALA A 919 22.36 -2.64 25.38
C ALA A 919 21.39 -3.24 26.42
N LEU A 920 21.87 -4.14 27.29
CA LEU A 920 21.07 -4.68 28.38
C LEU A 920 20.68 -3.60 29.39
N GLU A 921 21.60 -2.72 29.77
CA GLU A 921 21.32 -1.57 30.65
C GLU A 921 20.24 -0.65 30.07
N ASN A 922 20.37 -0.29 28.79
CA ASN A 922 19.37 0.54 28.11
C ASN A 922 18.00 -0.13 28.08
N ALA A 923 17.95 -1.44 27.80
CA ALA A 923 16.71 -2.19 27.83
C ALA A 923 16.06 -2.22 29.23
N ILE A 924 16.86 -2.25 30.31
CA ILE A 924 16.38 -2.15 31.69
C ILE A 924 15.82 -0.75 31.96
N HIS A 925 16.51 0.30 31.55
CA HIS A 925 16.01 1.68 31.72
C HIS A 925 14.72 1.93 30.94
N HIS A 926 14.63 1.51 29.68
CA HIS A 926 13.39 1.61 28.93
C HIS A 926 12.26 0.78 29.56
N LEU A 927 12.57 -0.33 30.22
CA LEU A 927 11.59 -1.08 30.99
C LEU A 927 11.08 -0.28 32.21
N GLU A 928 11.94 0.51 32.87
CA GLU A 928 11.55 1.45 33.93
C GLU A 928 10.69 2.61 33.39
N ASP A 929 10.95 3.07 32.17
CA ASP A 929 10.10 4.06 31.50
C ASP A 929 8.68 3.52 31.31
N VAL A 930 8.50 2.24 30.97
CA VAL A 930 7.16 1.61 30.95
C VAL A 930 6.48 1.70 32.32
N SER A 931 7.21 1.47 33.41
CA SER A 931 6.67 1.61 34.78
C SER A 931 6.25 3.05 35.06
N SER A 932 7.08 4.02 34.66
CA SER A 932 6.79 5.45 34.79
C SER A 932 5.56 5.89 33.97
N LEU A 933 5.36 5.31 32.79
CA LEU A 933 4.16 5.54 31.99
C LEU A 933 2.89 5.02 32.68
N ILE A 934 2.96 3.86 33.34
CA ILE A 934 1.82 3.31 34.10
C ILE A 934 1.48 4.20 35.30
N ILE A 935 2.49 4.71 36.01
CA ILE A 935 2.30 5.63 37.16
C ILE A 935 1.74 6.98 36.69
N GLY A 936 2.20 7.47 35.55
CA GLY A 936 1.82 8.77 34.99
C GLY A 936 0.46 8.79 34.29
N GLU A 937 -0.15 7.64 34.04
CA GLU A 937 -1.52 7.58 33.54
C GLU A 937 -2.47 8.00 34.68
N ASP A 938 -2.91 9.26 34.63
CA ASP A 938 -3.74 9.90 35.65
C ASP A 938 -4.97 9.01 35.95
N ILE A 939 -5.03 8.53 37.18
CA ILE A 939 -6.13 7.70 37.71
C ILE A 939 -7.36 8.57 38.02
N PHE A 940 -7.22 9.90 37.88
CA PHE A 940 -8.20 10.90 38.29
C PHE A 940 -8.47 11.92 37.17
N ASP A 941 -9.31 11.55 36.22
CA ASP A 941 -10.18 12.49 35.51
C ASP A 941 -11.62 11.96 35.52
#